data_AF-V5FRC8-F1
#
_entry.id   AF-V5FRC8-F1
#
_cell.length_a   1.000
_cell.length_b   1.000
_cell.length_c   1.000
_cell.angle_alpha   90.00
_cell.angle_beta   90.00
_cell.angle_gamma   90.00
#
_symmetry.space_group_name_H-M   'P 1'
#
loop_
_entity.id
_entity.type
_entity.pdbx_description
1 polymer ?
#
loop_
_entity_poly.entity_id
_entity_poly.type
_entity_poly.pdbx_seq_one_letter_code
_entity_poly.pdbx_strand_id
1 'polypeptide(L)'
;MASPVESPGRLPEGQPDPVIVGPGLKTLGEDAYRKASIATPSTSVDKIDQVTSDAPSYFDKTQSSKDSVAKSPSSPAEAVEGARSGPELLRRLSLVGETAPKSPGTDLRAAHPGLKLTGRIINAAFCIPYKLGLRSGADWDLKQRPGTLSLFDSFAHLASSDSTWSHTLVGWTGEVEPVPDGKTPLQPLSVNIEGNLPAAANGVRPSLNKAAAPIPVDARQKPPANPLVEGITVTKADRERLEKQVQESRYGTILPVWLFDESDEPQDDILLKDQGRWRRYAERELYPLLHYKQNGPTDGRSERKWWADYVRLNRLFADRIASAYQPGDIVWVHDYHLFLLPGMLRQRIPNIYVGFFLHAPFPSSEYMRCLAKRKEVLTGVLGSNMIGFQTFSYSRHFSSCCTRVLGFDSNSAGVDAYGAHVAVDVFPIGIDVQNVQKVAFGSPEIEDAVAGIRQLYAGKKIIVGRDRLDSVRGVAQKLQAFETFLERYPEWRDKVVLIQVTTPTSLEEEKEDADTKVASQISNLVSTINGRFGSLSFSPVQYYPQYLSKVEYFALLRVADVGLITTVRDGMNSTSLEYVVCQQNNHSPLILSEFSGTAGSLPSAIHINPWDQGGVAAAINQALTMSPEQRLEQHTKLYKHVTSNNIAAWSTQYLHRLLTNLSSFDQSIATPALDRAKLLKQYRIARKRLFMFDYDGTLTPIVKDPQAAIPSDRVLRTIKTLAADPKNAVWIISGRDQAFLDEWMGHIPELGLSAEHGCFIRKPRSDDWENLAERTDMGWQKEVVDIFQHYTERTQGSFIERKRVALTWHYRRADPEYGAFQAKECRRHLEETVGKKWDVEVMAGKANLEVRPTFVNKGFIASRLVKEYGPLPESAPEFILCLGDDFTDEDMFRALRDCHLPSDHVYTVTVGASSKQTDANWHLLEPADVISTIGMLNSSSCSEEY
;
A
#
# COMPACT_ATOMS: atom_id res chain seq x y z
N MET A 1 55.00 21.05 -36.32
CA MET A 1 55.81 20.01 -35.66
C MET A 1 54.83 19.17 -34.83
N ALA A 2 54.15 18.18 -35.41
CA ALA A 2 54.59 16.79 -35.61
C ALA A 2 55.04 16.16 -34.28
N SER A 3 54.43 15.09 -33.75
CA SER A 3 54.39 13.72 -34.31
C SER A 3 53.31 12.85 -33.59
N PRO A 4 53.11 11.53 -33.88
CA PRO A 4 52.01 11.05 -34.70
C PRO A 4 51.12 9.96 -34.05
N VAL A 5 50.08 9.61 -34.81
CA VAL A 5 49.04 8.59 -34.58
C VAL A 5 49.60 7.16 -34.67
N GLU A 6 49.27 6.31 -33.69
CA GLU A 6 49.36 4.84 -33.80
C GLU A 6 48.01 4.25 -34.27
N SER A 7 48.09 3.39 -35.29
CA SER A 7 47.00 2.57 -35.81
C SER A 7 46.79 1.31 -34.96
N PRO A 8 45.55 0.87 -34.65
CA PRO A 8 45.32 -0.43 -34.05
C PRO A 8 45.44 -1.56 -35.07
N GLY A 9 46.03 -2.67 -34.64
CA GLY A 9 46.38 -3.84 -35.44
C GLY A 9 45.18 -4.62 -35.99
N ARG A 10 45.48 -5.42 -37.03
CA ARG A 10 44.57 -6.37 -37.70
C ARG A 10 44.03 -7.41 -36.71
N LEU A 11 42.71 -7.63 -36.76
CA LEU A 11 42.05 -8.81 -36.18
C LEU A 11 42.46 -10.08 -36.97
N PRO A 12 42.62 -11.25 -36.31
CA PRO A 12 42.87 -12.53 -36.98
C PRO A 12 41.64 -13.00 -37.77
N GLU A 13 41.86 -13.61 -38.94
CA GLU A 13 40.79 -14.18 -39.77
C GLU A 13 40.12 -15.39 -39.09
N GLY A 14 38.78 -15.37 -38.93
CA GLY A 14 38.01 -16.55 -38.53
C GLY A 14 36.78 -16.38 -37.62
N GLN A 15 36.30 -15.16 -37.33
CA GLN A 15 35.04 -14.96 -36.58
C GLN A 15 33.92 -14.36 -37.45
N PRO A 16 32.64 -14.76 -37.26
CA PRO A 16 31.50 -14.12 -37.91
C PRO A 16 31.26 -12.71 -37.35
N ASP A 17 30.92 -11.77 -38.25
CA ASP A 17 30.72 -10.35 -37.96
C ASP A 17 29.69 -10.10 -36.84
N PRO A 18 29.98 -9.19 -35.88
CA PRO A 18 28.97 -8.72 -34.94
C PRO A 18 27.92 -7.87 -35.66
N VAL A 19 26.65 -8.24 -35.51
CA VAL A 19 25.49 -7.47 -35.99
C VAL A 19 25.46 -6.11 -35.28
N ILE A 20 25.89 -5.08 -36.00
CA ILE A 20 25.74 -3.68 -35.59
C ILE A 20 24.27 -3.28 -35.83
N VAL A 21 23.59 -2.98 -34.71
CA VAL A 21 22.28 -2.30 -34.70
C VAL A 21 22.49 -0.89 -35.27
N GLY A 22 21.83 -0.61 -36.40
CA GLY A 22 22.07 0.53 -37.27
C GLY A 22 21.70 1.93 -36.73
N PRO A 23 22.00 2.97 -37.54
CA PRO A 23 22.36 4.30 -37.08
C PRO A 23 21.21 5.32 -37.12
N GLY A 24 21.43 6.42 -36.41
CA GLY A 24 20.51 7.54 -36.27
C GLY A 24 20.14 8.26 -37.57
N LEU A 25 18.99 8.93 -37.48
CA LEU A 25 18.43 9.91 -38.39
C LEU A 25 19.49 10.73 -39.13
N LYS A 26 19.53 10.59 -40.45
CA LYS A 26 19.63 11.69 -41.41
C LYS A 26 19.26 11.17 -42.80
N THR A 27 18.48 11.99 -43.52
CA THR A 27 18.03 11.84 -44.92
C THR A 27 16.80 10.95 -45.17
N LEU A 28 15.62 11.50 -44.92
CA LEU A 28 14.42 11.18 -45.71
C LEU A 28 13.83 12.49 -46.23
N GLY A 29 13.72 12.59 -47.56
CA GLY A 29 13.22 13.76 -48.29
C GLY A 29 11.70 13.92 -48.19
N GLU A 30 11.22 15.07 -48.66
CA GLU A 30 9.83 15.55 -48.52
C GLU A 30 8.74 14.60 -49.04
N ASP A 31 9.07 13.62 -49.87
CA ASP A 31 8.11 12.64 -50.40
C ASP A 31 7.68 11.56 -49.38
N ALA A 32 8.42 11.38 -48.29
CA ALA A 32 8.01 10.47 -47.20
C ALA A 32 6.84 11.04 -46.37
N TYR A 33 6.74 12.37 -46.27
CA TYR A 33 5.65 13.05 -45.57
C TYR A 33 4.33 13.04 -46.36
N ARG A 34 4.40 12.95 -47.70
CA ARG A 34 3.21 12.94 -48.57
C ARG A 34 2.47 11.60 -48.62
N LYS A 35 3.11 10.49 -48.25
CA LYS A 35 2.47 9.16 -48.22
C LYS A 35 1.90 8.80 -46.85
N ALA A 36 2.34 9.44 -45.77
CA ALA A 36 1.78 9.25 -44.43
C ALA A 36 0.45 10.01 -44.22
N SER A 37 0.17 11.04 -45.03
CA SER A 37 -1.05 11.85 -44.96
C SER A 37 -2.27 11.28 -45.72
N ILE A 38 -2.14 10.12 -46.36
CA ILE A 38 -3.22 9.47 -47.13
C ILE A 38 -3.96 8.38 -46.31
N ALA A 39 -3.50 8.07 -45.10
CA ALA A 39 -4.06 7.00 -44.26
C ALA A 39 -4.92 7.51 -43.08
N THR A 40 -5.50 8.71 -43.17
CA THR A 40 -6.40 9.24 -42.14
C THR A 40 -7.56 10.00 -42.81
N PRO A 41 -8.83 9.65 -42.58
CA PRO A 41 -9.94 10.34 -43.23
C PRO A 41 -10.11 11.75 -42.67
N SER A 42 -9.98 12.76 -43.52
CA SER A 42 -10.28 14.16 -43.21
C SER A 42 -11.78 14.45 -43.35
N THR A 43 -12.42 14.98 -42.31
CA THR A 43 -13.76 15.59 -42.38
C THR A 43 -13.65 17.03 -42.88
N SER A 44 -14.13 17.27 -44.10
CA SER A 44 -14.29 18.62 -44.69
C SER A 44 -15.59 19.26 -44.22
N VAL A 45 -15.48 20.51 -43.76
CA VAL A 45 -16.61 21.41 -43.42
C VAL A 45 -17.08 22.10 -44.70
N ASP A 46 -18.36 21.91 -45.05
CA ASP A 46 -19.30 22.93 -45.55
C ASP A 46 -20.48 22.27 -46.29
N LYS A 47 -21.60 22.10 -45.57
CA LYS A 47 -22.97 22.26 -46.08
C LYS A 47 -23.95 22.26 -44.91
N ILE A 48 -24.68 23.36 -44.81
CA ILE A 48 -25.77 23.63 -43.88
C ILE A 48 -26.95 22.74 -44.27
N ASP A 49 -27.36 21.85 -43.37
CA ASP A 49 -28.73 21.33 -43.29
C ASP A 49 -29.01 20.87 -41.85
N GLN A 50 -30.16 21.30 -41.32
CA GLN A 50 -30.64 21.01 -39.97
C GLN A 50 -30.91 19.51 -39.80
N VAL A 51 -30.11 18.82 -38.99
CA VAL A 51 -30.42 17.45 -38.54
C VAL A 51 -30.06 17.30 -37.05
N THR A 52 -31.05 16.89 -36.28
CA THR A 52 -31.04 16.54 -34.86
C THR A 52 -29.93 15.52 -34.53
N SER A 53 -29.09 15.83 -33.53
CA SER A 53 -27.95 14.98 -33.16
C SER A 53 -28.37 13.77 -32.31
N ASP A 54 -28.53 12.62 -32.95
CA ASP A 54 -28.59 11.29 -32.30
C ASP A 54 -27.18 10.71 -32.08
N ALA A 55 -26.42 11.30 -31.15
CA ALA A 55 -25.18 10.71 -30.63
C ALA A 55 -25.28 10.57 -29.10
N PRO A 56 -25.33 9.34 -28.53
CA PRO A 56 -25.52 9.16 -27.10
C PRO A 56 -24.24 9.41 -26.31
N SER A 57 -24.38 10.18 -25.22
CA SER A 57 -23.40 10.42 -24.18
C SER A 57 -22.84 9.10 -23.61
N TYR A 58 -21.56 9.10 -23.23
CA TYR A 58 -20.88 7.98 -22.56
C TYR A 58 -21.55 7.57 -21.22
N PHE A 59 -22.48 8.38 -20.71
CA PHE A 59 -23.32 8.07 -19.54
C PHE A 59 -24.72 7.53 -19.87
N ASP A 60 -25.11 7.42 -21.15
CA ASP A 60 -26.42 6.95 -21.60
C ASP A 60 -26.30 5.65 -22.41
N LYS A 61 -26.15 4.51 -21.71
CA LYS A 61 -26.53 3.17 -22.22
C LYS A 61 -26.40 2.09 -21.13
N THR A 62 -27.24 2.16 -20.11
CA THR A 62 -27.78 0.96 -19.46
C THR A 62 -28.99 0.50 -20.27
N GLN A 63 -28.78 -0.19 -21.40
CA GLN A 63 -29.88 -0.86 -22.09
C GLN A 63 -30.24 -2.14 -21.35
N SER A 64 -31.47 -2.12 -20.85
CA SER A 64 -32.22 -3.25 -20.31
C SER A 64 -32.27 -4.41 -21.30
N SER A 65 -31.58 -5.52 -21.01
CA SER A 65 -31.94 -6.82 -21.54
C SER A 65 -33.21 -7.30 -20.81
N LYS A 66 -34.25 -7.58 -21.58
CA LYS A 66 -35.47 -8.25 -21.12
C LYS A 66 -35.15 -9.72 -20.83
N ASP A 67 -34.53 -9.98 -19.68
CA ASP A 67 -34.50 -11.29 -19.06
C ASP A 67 -34.94 -11.13 -17.60
N SER A 68 -35.90 -11.96 -17.19
CA SER A 68 -36.58 -12.04 -15.88
C SER A 68 -36.13 -11.06 -14.78
N VAL A 69 -37.01 -10.14 -14.41
CA VAL A 69 -36.83 -9.17 -13.31
C VAL A 69 -36.50 -9.88 -11.99
N ALA A 70 -35.21 -10.03 -11.68
CA ALA A 70 -34.73 -10.23 -10.33
C ALA A 70 -34.63 -8.85 -9.68
N LYS A 71 -35.44 -8.59 -8.65
CA LYS A 71 -35.40 -7.34 -7.88
C LYS A 71 -33.97 -7.11 -7.34
N SER A 72 -33.40 -5.93 -7.60
CA SER A 72 -32.20 -5.45 -6.92
C SER A 72 -32.48 -5.39 -5.41
N PRO A 73 -31.55 -5.84 -4.54
CA PRO A 73 -31.77 -5.83 -3.10
C PRO A 73 -31.86 -4.39 -2.59
N SER A 74 -32.94 -4.07 -1.88
CA SER A 74 -33.17 -2.76 -1.28
C SER A 74 -32.53 -2.60 0.10
N SER A 75 -32.02 -3.70 0.67
CA SER A 75 -31.33 -3.73 1.95
C SER A 75 -30.22 -4.80 1.98
N PRO A 76 -29.24 -4.68 2.88
CA PRO A 76 -28.22 -5.71 3.07
C PRO A 76 -28.82 -7.09 3.42
N ALA A 77 -29.96 -7.12 4.12
CA ALA A 77 -30.63 -8.38 4.45
C ALA A 77 -31.20 -9.09 3.20
N GLU A 78 -31.83 -8.34 2.28
CA GLU A 78 -32.27 -8.89 0.98
C GLU A 78 -31.09 -9.25 0.05
N ALA A 79 -29.95 -8.59 0.22
CA ALA A 79 -28.74 -8.94 -0.52
C ALA A 79 -28.18 -10.30 -0.08
N VAL A 80 -28.25 -10.62 1.23
CA VAL A 80 -27.86 -11.91 1.81
C VAL A 80 -28.82 -13.02 1.42
N GLU A 81 -30.13 -12.78 1.51
CA GLU A 81 -31.17 -13.82 1.35
C GLU A 81 -31.22 -14.43 -0.07
N GLY A 82 -30.70 -13.73 -1.09
CA GLY A 82 -30.69 -14.19 -2.48
C GLY A 82 -29.32 -14.56 -3.06
N ALA A 83 -28.24 -14.50 -2.28
CA ALA A 83 -26.88 -14.78 -2.78
C ALA A 83 -26.56 -16.28 -2.74
N ARG A 84 -26.12 -16.84 -3.88
CA ARG A 84 -25.75 -18.26 -4.01
C ARG A 84 -24.24 -18.52 -3.89
N SER A 85 -23.42 -17.47 -3.88
CA SER A 85 -21.96 -17.53 -3.73
C SER A 85 -21.40 -16.24 -3.12
N GLY A 86 -20.22 -16.31 -2.49
CA GLY A 86 -19.56 -15.15 -1.87
C GLY A 86 -19.29 -13.96 -2.82
N PRO A 87 -18.81 -14.19 -4.05
CA PRO A 87 -18.65 -13.11 -5.02
C PRO A 87 -19.98 -12.46 -5.46
N GLU A 88 -21.04 -13.24 -5.56
CA GLU A 88 -22.39 -12.74 -5.87
C GLU A 88 -22.97 -11.93 -4.70
N LEU A 89 -22.71 -12.35 -3.45
CA LEU A 89 -23.08 -11.57 -2.28
C LEU A 89 -22.38 -10.20 -2.27
N LEU A 90 -21.08 -10.16 -2.56
CA LEU A 90 -20.31 -8.91 -2.61
C LEU A 90 -20.80 -7.99 -3.73
N ARG A 91 -21.11 -8.55 -4.90
CA ARG A 91 -21.74 -7.82 -6.01
C ARG A 91 -23.11 -7.27 -5.60
N ARG A 92 -23.96 -8.08 -4.97
CA ARG A 92 -25.29 -7.66 -4.51
C ARG A 92 -25.23 -6.60 -3.42
N LEU A 93 -24.27 -6.69 -2.50
CA LEU A 93 -24.01 -5.68 -1.48
C LEU A 93 -23.46 -4.38 -2.09
N SER A 94 -22.62 -4.45 -3.13
CA SER A 94 -22.13 -3.27 -3.85
C SER A 94 -23.23 -2.52 -4.62
N LEU A 95 -24.35 -3.20 -4.88
CA LEU A 95 -25.53 -2.64 -5.56
C LEU A 95 -26.55 -2.03 -4.57
N VAL A 96 -26.38 -2.23 -3.25
CA VAL A 96 -27.19 -1.57 -2.24
C VAL A 96 -26.70 -0.11 -2.13
N GLY A 97 -27.41 0.80 -2.79
CA GLY A 97 -27.18 2.24 -2.64
C GLY A 97 -27.33 2.70 -1.19
N GLU A 98 -26.62 3.77 -0.82
CA GLU A 98 -26.55 4.37 0.52
C GLU A 98 -27.93 4.44 1.21
N THR A 99 -28.26 3.42 2.00
CA THR A 99 -29.34 3.56 2.97
C THR A 99 -28.83 4.48 4.06
N ALA A 100 -29.57 5.57 4.30
CA ALA A 100 -29.35 6.52 5.40
C ALA A 100 -28.95 5.80 6.70
N PRO A 101 -28.05 6.39 7.51
CA PRO A 101 -27.53 5.73 8.70
C PRO A 101 -28.70 5.30 9.59
N LYS A 102 -28.79 3.98 9.82
CA LYS A 102 -29.63 3.45 10.89
C LYS A 102 -29.20 4.14 12.19
N SER A 103 -30.18 4.49 13.00
CA SER A 103 -30.05 5.16 14.30
C SER A 103 -28.79 4.76 15.09
N PRO A 104 -28.08 5.72 15.71
CA PRO A 104 -26.94 5.43 16.58
C PRO A 104 -27.47 4.69 17.81
N GLY A 105 -27.24 3.37 17.89
CA GLY A 105 -27.76 2.61 19.03
C GLY A 105 -27.75 1.09 18.90
N THR A 106 -27.47 0.52 17.71
CA THR A 106 -27.20 -0.92 17.64
C THR A 106 -25.73 -1.14 17.95
N ASP A 107 -25.44 -1.77 19.09
CA ASP A 107 -24.08 -2.15 19.46
C ASP A 107 -23.48 -3.03 18.35
N LEU A 108 -22.43 -2.54 17.69
CA LEU A 108 -21.75 -3.25 16.59
C LEU A 108 -21.23 -4.62 17.04
N ARG A 109 -21.01 -4.82 18.34
CA ARG A 109 -20.63 -6.11 18.93
C ARG A 109 -21.77 -7.12 18.88
N ALA A 110 -23.00 -6.68 19.15
CA ALA A 110 -24.19 -7.52 19.12
C ALA A 110 -24.53 -8.00 17.71
N ALA A 111 -24.13 -7.24 16.68
CA ALA A 111 -24.29 -7.61 15.28
C ALA A 111 -23.36 -8.75 14.82
N HIS A 112 -22.26 -9.02 15.55
CA HIS A 112 -21.24 -10.01 15.17
C HIS A 112 -20.82 -10.92 16.35
N PRO A 113 -21.72 -11.76 16.89
CA PRO A 113 -21.44 -12.58 18.08
C PRO A 113 -20.31 -13.61 17.88
N GLY A 114 -20.04 -14.03 16.63
CA GLY A 114 -18.97 -14.98 16.29
C GLY A 114 -17.55 -14.47 16.51
N LEU A 115 -17.34 -13.14 16.49
CA LEU A 115 -15.99 -12.54 16.56
C LEU A 115 -15.42 -12.43 17.99
N LYS A 116 -16.23 -12.71 19.03
CA LYS A 116 -15.85 -12.63 20.46
C LYS A 116 -15.10 -11.33 20.82
N LEU A 117 -15.62 -10.19 20.34
CA LEU A 117 -14.99 -8.88 20.51
C LEU A 117 -14.99 -8.46 21.99
N THR A 118 -13.85 -7.93 22.47
CA THR A 118 -13.73 -7.38 23.84
C THR A 118 -14.46 -6.06 23.99
N GLY A 119 -14.67 -5.34 22.88
CA GLY A 119 -15.15 -3.96 22.89
C GLY A 119 -14.03 -2.92 23.10
N ARG A 120 -12.76 -3.32 22.97
CA ARG A 120 -11.61 -2.42 23.04
C ARG A 120 -10.94 -2.24 21.67
N ILE A 121 -10.58 -0.98 21.37
CA ILE A 121 -9.83 -0.58 20.18
C ILE A 121 -8.47 -0.04 20.61
N ILE A 122 -7.41 -0.60 20.03
CA ILE A 122 -6.03 -0.14 20.20
C ILE A 122 -5.61 0.60 18.93
N ASN A 123 -5.63 1.93 18.96
CA ASN A 123 -5.11 2.74 17.87
C ASN A 123 -3.59 2.89 18.00
N ALA A 124 -2.85 2.62 16.92
CA ALA A 124 -1.41 2.81 16.83
C ALA A 124 -1.10 3.97 15.87
N ALA A 125 -0.57 5.06 16.40
CA ALA A 125 -0.18 6.25 15.62
C ALA A 125 1.28 6.60 15.91
N PHE A 126 1.94 7.31 14.99
CA PHE A 126 3.37 7.59 15.12
C PHE A 126 3.73 8.30 16.43
N CYS A 127 3.02 9.37 16.81
CA CYS A 127 3.26 10.09 18.06
C CYS A 127 2.01 10.19 18.93
N ILE A 128 2.21 10.33 20.24
CA ILE A 128 1.18 10.78 21.18
C ILE A 128 0.79 12.25 20.91
N PRO A 129 -0.41 12.70 21.35
CA PRO A 129 -0.92 14.05 21.06
C PRO A 129 -0.20 15.19 21.81
N TYR A 130 0.80 14.86 22.62
CA TYR A 130 1.56 15.81 23.43
C TYR A 130 3.03 15.90 22.96
N LYS A 131 3.61 17.08 23.11
CA LYS A 131 5.06 17.31 23.19
C LYS A 131 5.46 17.31 24.65
N LEU A 132 6.59 16.67 24.96
CA LEU A 132 7.02 16.41 26.33
C LEU A 132 8.23 17.27 26.69
N GLY A 133 8.10 18.07 27.75
CA GLY A 133 9.21 18.73 28.42
C GLY A 133 9.58 17.99 29.70
N LEU A 134 10.85 17.57 29.84
CA LEU A 134 11.35 16.92 31.04
C LEU A 134 11.90 17.95 32.03
N ARG A 135 11.44 17.87 33.28
CA ARG A 135 12.07 18.49 34.45
C ARG A 135 12.51 17.38 35.40
N SER A 136 13.81 17.32 35.70
CA SER A 136 14.36 16.25 36.55
C SER A 136 13.70 16.27 37.94
N GLY A 137 13.02 15.18 38.30
CA GLY A 137 12.35 15.04 39.61
C GLY A 137 10.98 15.72 39.75
N ALA A 138 10.38 16.20 38.66
CA ALA A 138 9.05 16.81 38.65
C ALA A 138 8.12 16.17 37.59
N ASP A 139 6.86 16.58 37.56
CA ASP A 139 5.90 16.16 36.53
C ASP A 139 6.29 16.69 35.14
N TRP A 140 5.84 15.99 34.09
CA TRP A 140 6.15 16.34 32.71
C TRP A 140 5.37 17.58 32.25
N ASP A 141 6.04 18.46 31.49
CA ASP A 141 5.38 19.59 30.80
C ASP A 141 4.74 19.10 29.52
N LEU A 142 3.40 19.04 29.49
CA LEU A 142 2.62 18.52 28.36
C LEU A 142 2.07 19.66 27.50
N LYS A 143 2.56 19.81 26.28
CA LYS A 143 2.04 20.78 25.30
C LYS A 143 1.32 20.08 24.16
N GLN A 144 0.19 20.60 23.69
CA GLN A 144 -0.52 20.00 22.55
C GLN A 144 0.35 20.02 21.29
N ARG A 145 0.40 18.90 20.56
CA ARG A 145 1.13 18.81 19.29
C ARG A 145 0.31 19.43 18.15
N PRO A 146 0.87 20.38 17.38
CA PRO A 146 0.19 20.93 16.20
C PRO A 146 0.26 19.95 15.01
N GLY A 147 -0.73 20.01 14.12
CA GLY A 147 -0.61 19.47 12.76
C GLY A 147 -1.34 18.16 12.43
N THR A 148 -1.95 17.46 13.38
CA THR A 148 -2.71 16.20 13.15
C THR A 148 -4.05 16.20 13.91
N LEU A 149 -4.81 17.28 13.77
CA LEU A 149 -6.05 17.49 14.52
C LEU A 149 -7.11 16.43 14.17
N SER A 150 -7.39 16.18 12.90
CA SER A 150 -8.46 15.23 12.50
C SER A 150 -8.28 13.81 13.05
N LEU A 151 -7.04 13.29 13.06
CA LEU A 151 -6.75 11.95 13.59
C LEU A 151 -6.92 11.92 15.12
N PHE A 152 -6.37 12.90 15.83
CA PHE A 152 -6.51 12.97 17.28
C PHE A 152 -7.94 13.29 17.73
N ASP A 153 -8.70 14.04 16.94
CA ASP A 153 -10.12 14.28 17.16
C ASP A 153 -10.93 12.98 16.96
N SER A 154 -10.52 12.10 16.05
CA SER A 154 -11.08 10.74 15.93
C SER A 154 -10.86 9.93 17.20
N PHE A 155 -9.65 9.98 17.76
CA PHE A 155 -9.33 9.28 19.01
C PHE A 155 -10.10 9.85 20.20
N ALA A 156 -10.26 11.17 20.25
CA ALA A 156 -11.08 11.82 21.27
C ALA A 156 -12.55 11.41 21.17
N HIS A 157 -13.09 11.28 19.95
CA HIS A 157 -14.44 10.78 19.74
C HIS A 157 -14.58 9.31 20.18
N LEU A 158 -13.64 8.44 19.81
CA LEU A 158 -13.66 7.03 20.22
C LEU A 158 -13.54 6.84 21.74
N ALA A 159 -12.84 7.74 22.42
CA ALA A 159 -12.70 7.76 23.88
C ALA A 159 -13.86 8.45 24.62
N SER A 160 -14.76 9.12 23.90
CA SER A 160 -15.89 9.84 24.48
C SER A 160 -17.02 8.91 24.91
N SER A 161 -17.94 9.42 25.73
CA SER A 161 -19.16 8.70 26.14
C SER A 161 -20.10 8.37 24.98
N ASP A 162 -19.93 9.02 23.83
CA ASP A 162 -20.77 8.81 22.65
C ASP A 162 -20.37 7.53 21.89
N SER A 163 -19.20 6.98 22.20
CA SER A 163 -18.68 5.73 21.65
C SER A 163 -18.92 4.58 22.63
N THR A 164 -19.33 3.42 22.12
CA THR A 164 -19.46 2.19 22.91
C THR A 164 -18.13 1.46 23.13
N TRP A 165 -17.05 1.96 22.53
CA TRP A 165 -15.73 1.32 22.55
C TRP A 165 -14.84 1.87 23.66
N SER A 166 -14.07 0.98 24.29
CA SER A 166 -12.94 1.40 25.12
C SER A 166 -11.74 1.71 24.21
N HIS A 167 -11.21 2.92 24.31
CA HIS A 167 -10.12 3.38 23.45
C HIS A 167 -8.76 3.36 24.16
N THR A 168 -7.76 2.79 23.50
CA THR A 168 -6.35 2.83 23.90
C THR A 168 -5.49 3.34 22.75
N LEU A 169 -4.63 4.33 23.00
CA LEU A 169 -3.67 4.86 22.03
C LEU A 169 -2.26 4.33 22.35
N VAL A 170 -1.60 3.76 21.35
CA VAL A 170 -0.17 3.43 21.39
C VAL A 170 0.58 4.38 20.46
N GLY A 171 1.57 5.10 20.97
CA GLY A 171 2.34 6.05 20.16
C GLY A 171 3.68 6.42 20.77
N TRP A 172 4.65 6.84 19.95
CA TRP A 172 5.93 7.32 20.44
C TRP A 172 5.75 8.65 21.18
N THR A 173 6.53 8.86 22.24
CA THR A 173 6.55 10.10 23.02
C THR A 173 6.84 11.35 22.19
N GLY A 174 7.48 11.17 21.03
CA GLY A 174 8.13 12.26 20.32
C GLY A 174 9.43 12.65 20.99
N GLU A 175 10.03 13.72 20.48
CA GLU A 175 11.22 14.33 21.03
C GLU A 175 10.93 14.89 22.43
N VAL A 176 11.73 14.46 23.40
CA VAL A 176 11.74 15.03 24.74
C VAL A 176 12.68 16.23 24.76
N GLU A 177 12.18 17.37 25.22
CA GLU A 177 12.96 18.61 25.39
C GLU A 177 13.29 18.82 26.88
N PRO A 178 14.53 19.17 27.26
CA PRO A 178 14.84 19.55 28.62
C PRO A 178 14.27 20.94 28.92
N VAL A 179 13.51 21.08 30.01
CA VAL A 179 13.01 22.38 30.46
C VAL A 179 14.05 22.98 31.42
N PRO A 180 14.67 24.12 31.11
CA PRO A 180 15.64 24.75 32.01
C PRO A 180 14.95 25.16 33.31
N ASP A 181 15.52 24.80 34.47
CA ASP A 181 15.10 25.36 35.75
C ASP A 181 15.38 26.87 35.75
N GLY A 182 14.34 27.67 36.01
CA GLY A 182 14.35 29.15 35.95
C GLY A 182 15.21 29.84 37.01
N LYS A 183 16.44 29.39 37.25
CA LYS A 183 17.47 30.04 38.06
C LYS A 183 18.85 29.88 37.41
N THR A 184 19.05 30.52 36.26
CA THR A 184 20.41 30.91 35.87
C THR A 184 20.60 32.35 36.36
N PRO A 185 21.47 32.62 37.36
CA PRO A 185 21.91 34.00 37.57
C PRO A 185 22.57 34.43 36.27
N LEU A 186 22.19 35.60 35.76
CA LEU A 186 22.93 36.28 34.70
C LEU A 186 24.42 36.28 35.12
N GLN A 187 25.24 35.46 34.48
CA GLN A 187 26.68 35.57 34.64
C GLN A 187 27.07 36.96 34.11
N PRO A 188 27.78 37.79 34.91
CA PRO A 188 28.32 39.02 34.38
C PRO A 188 29.32 38.65 33.28
N LEU A 189 29.15 39.26 32.11
CA LEU A 189 30.19 39.31 31.08
C LEU A 189 31.51 39.70 31.76
N SER A 190 32.51 38.83 31.68
CA SER A 190 33.87 39.13 32.12
C SER A 190 34.43 40.23 31.23
N VAL A 191 34.37 41.46 31.73
CA VAL A 191 35.08 42.61 31.18
C VAL A 191 36.56 42.38 31.45
N ASN A 192 37.33 42.01 30.43
CA ASN A 192 38.78 42.07 30.50
C ASN A 192 39.20 43.55 30.51
N ILE A 193 39.28 44.14 31.70
CA ILE A 193 40.07 45.33 31.97
C ILE A 193 41.41 44.85 32.52
N GLU A 194 42.38 44.64 31.64
CA GLU A 194 43.78 44.87 32.00
C GLU A 194 44.25 46.07 31.17
N GLY A 195 44.49 47.17 31.87
CA GLY A 195 45.06 48.36 31.29
C GLY A 195 46.54 48.17 30.98
N ASN A 196 46.92 48.47 29.75
CA ASN A 196 48.07 49.33 29.47
C ASN A 196 47.96 49.88 28.04
N LEU A 197 47.77 51.20 27.97
CA LEU A 197 47.77 51.98 26.72
C LEU A 197 49.16 51.91 26.05
N PRO A 198 49.20 52.00 24.71
CA PRO A 198 49.91 53.14 24.16
C PRO A 198 49.14 53.90 23.07
N ALA A 199 49.64 55.11 22.84
CA ALA A 199 49.04 56.24 22.16
C ALA A 199 48.78 56.06 20.65
N ALA A 200 47.86 56.88 20.17
CA ALA A 200 47.48 57.07 18.78
C ALA A 200 48.63 57.56 17.88
N ALA A 201 48.64 57.10 16.62
CA ALA A 201 49.08 57.88 15.47
C ALA A 201 48.52 57.32 14.14
N ASN A 202 47.66 58.12 13.51
CA ASN A 202 47.51 58.38 12.07
C ASN A 202 47.58 57.26 11.01
N GLY A 203 46.49 57.15 10.22
CA GLY A 203 46.61 57.08 8.75
C GLY A 203 45.94 55.91 8.01
N VAL A 204 44.92 56.24 7.21
CA VAL A 204 44.54 55.66 5.90
C VAL A 204 43.92 54.23 5.81
N ARG A 205 42.62 54.24 5.42
CA ARG A 205 41.74 53.36 4.58
C ARG A 205 42.16 51.94 4.07
N PRO A 206 41.18 51.08 3.66
CA PRO A 206 40.98 49.69 4.13
C PRO A 206 41.50 48.59 3.18
N SER A 207 41.64 47.35 3.67
CA SER A 207 41.64 46.17 2.79
C SER A 207 41.14 44.85 3.43
N LEU A 208 40.20 44.23 2.69
CA LEU A 208 40.05 42.82 2.32
C LEU A 208 39.87 41.69 3.37
N ASN A 209 38.65 41.14 3.36
CA ASN A 209 38.26 39.72 3.45
C ASN A 209 39.15 38.74 4.26
N LYS A 210 38.72 38.46 5.50
CA LYS A 210 39.20 37.32 6.31
C LYS A 210 38.81 35.93 5.78
N ALA A 211 37.98 35.85 4.73
CA ALA A 211 37.50 34.59 4.17
C ALA A 211 38.51 33.87 3.23
N ALA A 212 39.70 34.44 3.01
CA ALA A 212 40.69 33.90 2.07
C ALA A 212 42.07 33.60 2.71
N ALA A 213 42.12 33.27 4.00
CA ALA A 213 43.34 32.75 4.62
C ALA A 213 43.44 31.22 4.44
N PRO A 214 44.56 30.67 3.96
CA PRO A 214 44.74 29.23 3.82
C PRO A 214 44.86 28.55 5.19
N ILE A 215 44.19 27.41 5.35
CA ILE A 215 44.17 26.59 6.56
C ILE A 215 45.57 26.02 6.82
N PRO A 216 46.18 26.17 8.02
CA PRO A 216 47.43 25.50 8.35
C PRO A 216 47.19 23.99 8.51
N VAL A 217 47.93 23.19 7.73
CA VAL A 217 47.99 21.73 7.85
C VAL A 217 48.99 21.38 8.94
N ASP A 218 48.52 21.29 10.19
CA ASP A 218 49.28 20.66 11.27
C ASP A 218 48.75 19.24 11.50
N ALA A 219 49.49 18.25 10.99
CA ALA A 219 49.11 16.83 10.97
C ALA A 219 49.07 16.15 12.36
N ARG A 220 49.19 16.90 13.46
CA ARG A 220 49.13 16.39 14.84
C ARG A 220 47.98 16.96 15.67
N GLN A 221 47.19 17.91 15.17
CA GLN A 221 45.97 18.34 15.83
C GLN A 221 44.79 17.51 15.32
N LYS A 222 44.29 16.58 16.16
CA LYS A 222 42.94 16.05 15.96
C LYS A 222 41.98 17.25 15.92
N PRO A 223 41.08 17.35 14.92
CA PRO A 223 40.04 18.36 14.96
C PRO A 223 39.30 18.23 16.30
N PRO A 224 38.89 19.35 16.93
CA PRO A 224 38.10 19.27 18.14
C PRO A 224 36.89 18.39 17.83
N ALA A 225 36.77 17.28 18.57
CA ALA A 225 35.59 16.45 18.49
C ALA A 225 34.39 17.38 18.75
N ASN A 226 33.42 17.40 17.84
CA ASN A 226 32.13 18.04 18.09
C ASN A 226 31.69 17.63 19.51
N PRO A 227 31.27 18.58 20.38
CA PRO A 227 30.82 18.22 21.71
C PRO A 227 29.74 17.15 21.57
N LEU A 228 29.95 16.01 22.23
CA LEU A 228 28.98 14.93 22.32
C LEU A 228 27.68 15.56 22.82
N VAL A 229 26.62 15.50 22.01
CA VAL A 229 25.28 15.92 22.43
C VAL A 229 24.96 15.16 23.71
N GLU A 230 24.86 15.87 24.83
CA GLU A 230 24.41 15.29 26.11
C GLU A 230 23.03 14.68 25.87
N GLY A 231 22.94 13.34 25.88
CA GLY A 231 21.67 12.64 25.76
C GLY A 231 20.83 12.84 27.03
N ILE A 232 19.52 12.67 26.91
CA ILE A 232 18.60 12.81 28.04
C ILE A 232 18.38 11.43 28.65
N THR A 233 18.74 11.26 29.92
CA THR A 233 18.44 10.02 30.66
C THR A 233 17.05 10.11 31.25
N VAL A 234 16.21 9.11 30.98
CA VAL A 234 14.85 8.98 31.52
C VAL A 234 14.78 7.74 32.40
N THR A 235 14.49 7.93 33.69
CA THR A 235 14.42 6.82 34.65
C THR A 235 13.11 6.04 34.52
N LYS A 236 13.06 4.81 35.05
CA LYS A 236 11.79 4.07 35.18
C LYS A 236 10.71 4.85 35.91
N ALA A 237 11.06 5.56 36.98
CA ALA A 237 10.12 6.38 37.75
C ALA A 237 9.56 7.56 36.93
N ASP A 238 10.35 8.18 36.06
CA ASP A 238 9.88 9.22 35.14
C ASP A 238 8.87 8.67 34.12
N ARG A 239 9.10 7.44 33.62
CA ARG A 239 8.21 6.76 32.68
C ARG A 239 6.88 6.43 33.32
N GLU A 240 6.89 5.86 34.53
CA GLU A 240 5.68 5.55 35.30
C GLU A 240 4.89 6.82 35.66
N ARG A 241 5.58 7.93 35.98
CA ARG A 241 4.96 9.24 36.18
C ARG A 241 4.24 9.73 34.92
N LEU A 242 4.89 9.65 33.75
CA LEU A 242 4.28 10.03 32.48
C LEU A 242 3.03 9.19 32.22
N GLU A 243 3.14 7.85 32.33
CA GLU A 243 2.02 6.94 32.10
C GLU A 243 0.83 7.28 33.00
N LYS A 244 1.07 7.57 34.27
CA LYS A 244 0.02 8.02 35.20
C LYS A 244 -0.59 9.37 34.80
N GLN A 245 0.23 10.33 34.36
CA GLN A 245 -0.23 11.66 33.96
C GLN A 245 -1.08 11.64 32.68
N VAL A 246 -0.80 10.73 31.75
CA VAL A 246 -1.56 10.59 30.49
C VAL A 246 -2.74 9.62 30.59
N GLN A 247 -2.91 8.93 31.73
CA GLN A 247 -3.95 7.92 31.93
C GLN A 247 -5.38 8.49 31.90
N GLU A 248 -5.55 9.74 32.33
CA GLU A 248 -6.83 10.48 32.35
C GLU A 248 -6.97 11.47 31.19
N SER A 249 -6.35 11.19 30.04
CA SER A 249 -6.44 12.08 28.88
C SER A 249 -7.81 12.04 28.21
N ARG A 250 -8.19 13.13 27.53
CA ARG A 250 -9.38 13.17 26.64
C ARG A 250 -9.32 12.17 25.47
N TYR A 251 -8.21 11.48 25.29
CA TYR A 251 -7.96 10.51 24.23
C TYR A 251 -8.01 9.06 24.76
N GLY A 252 -8.51 8.85 25.97
CA GLY A 252 -8.54 7.53 26.61
C GLY A 252 -7.18 7.14 27.17
N THR A 253 -6.95 5.83 27.29
CA THR A 253 -5.69 5.30 27.83
C THR A 253 -4.56 5.47 26.82
N ILE A 254 -3.51 6.20 27.17
CA ILE A 254 -2.32 6.37 26.31
C ILE A 254 -1.20 5.46 26.84
N LEU A 255 -0.63 4.65 25.95
CA LEU A 255 0.52 3.79 26.17
C LEU A 255 1.71 4.31 25.36
N PRO A 256 2.61 5.10 25.99
CA PRO A 256 3.78 5.64 25.32
C PRO A 256 4.74 4.53 24.88
N VAL A 257 5.33 4.70 23.71
CA VAL A 257 6.45 3.89 23.20
C VAL A 257 7.72 4.71 23.37
N TRP A 258 8.72 4.13 24.06
CA TRP A 258 10.04 4.72 24.22
C TRP A 258 10.99 4.13 23.18
N LEU A 259 11.71 4.99 22.47
CA LEU A 259 12.65 4.57 21.42
C LEU A 259 14.09 4.84 21.88
N PHE A 260 14.91 3.80 21.88
CA PHE A 260 16.26 3.80 22.47
C PHE A 260 17.24 2.92 21.67
N ASP A 261 18.53 2.92 22.04
CA ASP A 261 19.60 2.17 21.37
C ASP A 261 19.69 0.69 21.79
N GLU A 262 20.35 -0.17 21.01
CA GLU A 262 20.30 -1.65 21.23
C GLU A 262 21.12 -2.03 22.46
N SER A 263 22.13 -1.20 22.77
CA SER A 263 22.89 -1.25 24.01
C SER A 263 22.07 -0.90 25.25
N ASP A 264 20.91 -0.27 25.08
CA ASP A 264 20.13 0.34 26.16
C ASP A 264 18.84 -0.47 26.44
N GLU A 265 18.79 -1.75 26.04
CA GLU A 265 17.73 -2.67 26.45
C GLU A 265 17.59 -2.67 27.98
N PRO A 266 16.36 -2.52 28.51
CA PRO A 266 16.17 -1.84 29.78
C PRO A 266 16.64 -2.71 30.95
N GLN A 267 17.70 -2.26 31.64
CA GLN A 267 17.96 -2.69 33.01
C GLN A 267 17.31 -1.75 34.03
N ASP A 268 17.25 -0.42 33.81
CA ASP A 268 16.37 0.51 34.55
C ASP A 268 16.22 1.92 33.91
N ASP A 269 17.30 2.49 33.37
CA ASP A 269 17.34 3.85 32.78
C ASP A 269 17.51 3.81 31.25
N ILE A 270 16.82 4.72 30.55
CA ILE A 270 16.90 4.86 29.09
C ILE A 270 17.66 6.13 28.73
N LEU A 271 18.65 6.02 27.84
CA LEU A 271 19.39 7.14 27.31
C LEU A 271 18.84 7.55 25.93
N LEU A 272 18.23 8.72 25.86
CA LEU A 272 17.69 9.27 24.62
C LEU A 272 18.77 10.09 23.89
N LYS A 273 19.28 9.54 22.80
CA LYS A 273 20.24 10.19 21.89
C LYS A 273 19.66 10.26 20.47
N ASP A 274 20.00 11.32 19.75
CA ASP A 274 19.65 11.51 18.33
C ASP A 274 18.17 11.17 18.01
N GLN A 275 17.24 11.70 18.80
CA GLN A 275 15.82 11.33 18.77
C GLN A 275 15.17 11.50 17.38
N GLY A 276 15.66 12.44 16.55
CA GLY A 276 15.13 12.66 15.21
C GLY A 276 15.42 11.52 14.22
N ARG A 277 16.39 10.64 14.50
CA ARG A 277 16.74 9.51 13.62
C ARG A 277 15.55 8.61 13.27
N TRP A 278 14.59 8.48 14.19
CA TRP A 278 13.41 7.63 14.02
C TRP A 278 12.44 8.14 12.93
N ARG A 279 12.53 9.43 12.59
CA ARG A 279 11.74 10.05 11.51
C ARG A 279 12.40 9.92 10.14
N ARG A 280 13.73 9.83 10.09
CA ARG A 280 14.52 10.03 8.86
C ARG A 280 14.09 9.13 7.70
N TYR A 281 13.85 7.84 7.92
CA TYR A 281 13.41 6.96 6.83
C TYR A 281 12.00 7.34 6.33
N ALA A 282 11.07 7.60 7.25
CA ALA A 282 9.70 7.91 6.93
C ALA A 282 9.57 9.27 6.23
N GLU A 283 10.25 10.30 6.74
CA GLU A 283 10.18 11.67 6.22
C GLU A 283 11.09 11.89 4.99
N ARG A 284 12.20 11.16 4.85
CA ARG A 284 13.09 11.30 3.68
C ARG A 284 12.82 10.34 2.55
N GLU A 285 12.56 9.07 2.82
CA GLU A 285 12.41 8.07 1.75
C GLU A 285 10.93 7.86 1.41
N LEU A 286 10.09 7.60 2.43
CA LEU A 286 8.68 7.30 2.18
C LEU A 286 7.89 8.55 1.79
N TYR A 287 7.96 9.62 2.57
CA TYR A 287 7.13 10.80 2.36
C TYR A 287 7.30 11.42 0.96
N PRO A 288 8.52 11.71 0.46
CA PRO A 288 8.69 12.24 -0.89
C PRO A 288 8.17 11.28 -1.95
N LEU A 289 8.43 9.98 -1.80
CA LEU A 289 7.98 8.94 -2.73
C LEU A 289 6.45 8.89 -2.85
N LEU A 290 5.75 8.89 -1.71
CA LEU A 290 4.28 8.90 -1.65
C LEU A 290 3.70 10.15 -2.36
N HIS A 291 4.47 11.24 -2.38
CA HIS A 291 4.11 12.52 -3.00
C HIS A 291 4.71 12.74 -4.40
N TYR A 292 5.17 11.69 -5.09
CA TYR A 292 5.76 11.75 -6.44
C TYR A 292 7.03 12.60 -6.55
N LYS A 293 7.79 12.66 -5.47
CA LYS A 293 9.14 13.21 -5.46
C LYS A 293 10.16 12.10 -5.30
N GLN A 294 11.34 12.34 -5.89
CA GLN A 294 12.50 11.49 -5.72
C GLN A 294 13.63 12.35 -5.22
N ASN A 295 14.36 11.84 -4.25
CA ASN A 295 15.59 12.45 -3.80
C ASN A 295 16.69 12.19 -4.82
N GLY A 296 17.72 13.04 -4.80
CA GLY A 296 18.95 12.77 -5.55
C GLY A 296 19.61 11.47 -5.10
N PRO A 297 20.46 10.86 -5.95
CA PRO A 297 21.16 9.64 -5.61
C PRO A 297 22.02 9.83 -4.36
N THR A 298 21.87 8.93 -3.38
CA THR A 298 22.69 8.90 -2.17
C THR A 298 23.73 7.77 -2.25
N ASP A 299 24.71 7.76 -1.36
CA ASP A 299 25.73 6.70 -1.27
C ASP A 299 25.18 5.36 -0.70
N GLY A 300 23.88 5.31 -0.39
CA GLY A 300 23.16 4.16 0.18
C GLY A 300 23.57 3.77 1.59
N ARG A 301 24.56 4.43 2.21
CA ARG A 301 25.04 4.09 3.56
C ARG A 301 24.08 4.62 4.62
N SER A 302 23.62 5.86 4.44
CA SER A 302 22.66 6.49 5.34
C SER A 302 21.28 5.81 5.27
N GLU A 303 20.83 5.45 4.07
CA GLU A 303 19.56 4.74 3.85
C GLU A 303 19.49 3.42 4.64
N ARG A 304 20.57 2.64 4.66
CA ARG A 304 20.63 1.38 5.43
C ARG A 304 20.47 1.61 6.93
N LYS A 305 21.07 2.68 7.47
CA LYS A 305 20.94 3.04 8.89
C LYS A 305 19.50 3.46 9.20
N TRP A 306 18.94 4.35 8.39
CA TRP A 306 17.56 4.81 8.56
C TRP A 306 16.56 3.66 8.46
N TRP A 307 16.78 2.71 7.55
CA TRP A 307 15.95 1.50 7.45
C TRP A 307 16.01 0.64 8.71
N ALA A 308 17.20 0.43 9.28
CA ALA A 308 17.35 -0.31 10.54
C ALA A 308 16.60 0.38 11.69
N ASP A 309 16.69 1.71 11.79
CA ASP A 309 15.95 2.50 12.76
C ASP A 309 14.43 2.38 12.55
N TYR A 310 13.96 2.38 11.30
CA TYR A 310 12.55 2.23 10.94
C TYR A 310 11.97 0.84 11.27
N VAL A 311 12.73 -0.23 10.99
CA VAL A 311 12.36 -1.60 11.39
C VAL A 311 12.27 -1.71 12.91
N ARG A 312 13.23 -1.12 13.61
CA ARG A 312 13.27 -1.14 15.07
C ARG A 312 12.13 -0.36 15.71
N LEU A 313 11.83 0.83 15.20
CA LEU A 313 10.64 1.61 15.57
C LEU A 313 9.39 0.72 15.53
N ASN A 314 9.15 0.06 14.40
CA ASN A 314 7.99 -0.80 14.21
C ASN A 314 8.00 -2.02 15.15
N ARG A 315 9.18 -2.59 15.44
CA ARG A 315 9.33 -3.70 16.40
C ARG A 315 8.93 -3.29 17.82
N LEU A 316 9.40 -2.13 18.30
CA LEU A 316 9.07 -1.63 19.64
C LEU A 316 7.57 -1.31 19.78
N PHE A 317 6.93 -0.80 18.72
CA PHE A 317 5.48 -0.68 18.66
C PHE A 317 4.78 -2.03 18.76
N ALA A 318 5.25 -3.04 18.01
CA ALA A 318 4.71 -4.39 18.07
C ALA A 318 4.88 -5.02 19.46
N ASP A 319 6.01 -4.79 20.14
CA ASP A 319 6.26 -5.22 21.52
C ASP A 319 5.25 -4.60 22.48
N ARG A 320 5.04 -3.27 22.39
CA ARG A 320 4.11 -2.57 23.28
C ARG A 320 2.66 -3.02 23.06
N ILE A 321 2.22 -3.14 21.81
CA ILE A 321 0.85 -3.59 21.48
C ILE A 321 0.66 -5.04 21.94
N ALA A 322 1.60 -5.93 21.66
CA ALA A 322 1.50 -7.34 22.07
C ALA A 322 1.42 -7.50 23.60
N SER A 323 2.12 -6.64 24.37
CA SER A 323 2.04 -6.66 25.84
C SER A 323 0.67 -6.23 26.39
N ALA A 324 -0.06 -5.40 25.66
CA ALA A 324 -1.35 -4.85 26.09
C ALA A 324 -2.56 -5.59 25.49
N TYR A 325 -2.37 -6.32 24.39
CA TYR A 325 -3.41 -6.98 23.61
C TYR A 325 -4.09 -8.12 24.36
N GLN A 326 -5.40 -8.24 24.18
CA GLN A 326 -6.23 -9.36 24.61
C GLN A 326 -6.98 -9.94 23.40
N PRO A 327 -7.18 -11.28 23.33
CA PRO A 327 -7.94 -11.89 22.24
C PRO A 327 -9.32 -11.24 22.09
N GLY A 328 -9.61 -10.75 20.88
CA GLY A 328 -10.86 -10.05 20.55
C GLY A 328 -10.74 -8.52 20.51
N ASP A 329 -9.59 -7.94 20.84
CA ASP A 329 -9.33 -6.52 20.58
C ASP A 329 -9.15 -6.24 19.09
N ILE A 330 -9.48 -5.01 18.68
CA ILE A 330 -9.20 -4.50 17.35
C ILE A 330 -7.98 -3.58 17.41
N VAL A 331 -6.93 -3.89 16.65
CA VAL A 331 -5.79 -3.00 16.46
C VAL A 331 -5.96 -2.20 15.19
N TRP A 332 -5.87 -0.88 15.27
CA TRP A 332 -6.00 0.00 14.12
C TRP A 332 -4.73 0.85 13.96
N VAL A 333 -3.96 0.55 12.93
CA VAL A 333 -2.66 1.17 12.62
C VAL A 333 -2.83 2.32 11.64
N HIS A 334 -2.13 3.43 11.88
CA HIS A 334 -2.24 4.65 11.09
C HIS A 334 -0.90 5.07 10.47
N ASP A 335 -0.97 5.38 9.18
CA ASP A 335 0.02 6.12 8.39
C ASP A 335 1.36 5.44 8.08
N TYR A 336 2.14 6.07 7.19
CA TYR A 336 3.37 5.52 6.59
C TYR A 336 4.53 5.30 7.57
N HIS A 337 4.47 5.81 8.79
CA HIS A 337 5.48 5.54 9.82
C HIS A 337 5.45 4.08 10.30
N LEU A 338 4.30 3.41 10.14
CA LEU A 338 4.03 2.10 10.71
C LEU A 338 3.68 1.04 9.65
N PHE A 339 4.24 1.13 8.45
CA PHE A 339 3.95 0.17 7.37
C PHE A 339 4.34 -1.27 7.72
N LEU A 340 5.35 -1.50 8.57
CA LEU A 340 5.79 -2.85 8.93
C LEU A 340 5.00 -3.45 10.11
N LEU A 341 4.31 -2.60 10.87
CA LEU A 341 3.67 -2.99 12.12
C LEU A 341 2.61 -4.09 11.95
N PRO A 342 1.68 -4.06 10.95
CA PRO A 342 0.67 -5.10 10.81
C PRO A 342 1.28 -6.49 10.60
N GLY A 343 2.28 -6.60 9.72
CA GLY A 343 3.01 -7.85 9.48
C GLY A 343 3.73 -8.37 10.73
N MET A 344 4.37 -7.49 11.50
CA MET A 344 5.04 -7.86 12.76
C MET A 344 4.05 -8.34 13.84
N LEU A 345 2.88 -7.71 13.94
CA LEU A 345 1.82 -8.13 14.86
C LEU A 345 1.27 -9.51 14.48
N ARG A 346 1.03 -9.74 13.18
CA ARG A 346 0.55 -11.01 12.65
C ARG A 346 1.48 -12.18 12.96
N GLN A 347 2.79 -11.95 12.82
CA GLN A 347 3.82 -12.96 13.12
C GLN A 347 3.83 -13.37 14.60
N ARG A 348 3.47 -12.46 15.50
CA ARG A 348 3.45 -12.70 16.95
C ARG A 348 2.11 -13.26 17.42
N ILE A 349 1.02 -12.80 16.82
CA ILE A 349 -0.36 -13.13 17.18
C ILE A 349 -1.10 -13.45 15.88
N PRO A 350 -1.18 -14.74 15.46
CA PRO A 350 -1.75 -15.10 14.16
C PRO A 350 -3.21 -14.63 13.94
N ASN A 351 -4.05 -14.71 14.98
CA ASN A 351 -5.49 -14.41 14.90
C ASN A 351 -5.87 -12.99 15.36
N ILE A 352 -4.95 -12.03 15.27
CA ILE A 352 -5.20 -10.64 15.67
C ILE A 352 -6.14 -9.91 14.71
N TYR A 353 -7.04 -9.05 15.17
CA TYR A 353 -7.84 -8.21 14.25
C TYR A 353 -7.09 -6.91 13.98
N VAL A 354 -6.62 -6.70 12.75
CA VAL A 354 -5.80 -5.53 12.38
C VAL A 354 -6.40 -4.79 11.20
N GLY A 355 -6.69 -3.51 11.40
CA GLY A 355 -6.95 -2.55 10.32
C GLY A 355 -5.76 -1.62 10.11
N PHE A 356 -5.50 -1.23 8.87
CA PHE A 356 -4.52 -0.19 8.54
C PHE A 356 -5.17 0.94 7.74
N PHE A 357 -4.92 2.19 8.10
CA PHE A 357 -5.39 3.35 7.34
C PHE A 357 -4.23 4.25 6.94
N LEU A 358 -4.13 4.56 5.64
CA LEU A 358 -3.12 5.49 5.12
C LEU A 358 -3.71 6.89 4.97
N HIS A 359 -3.18 7.85 5.74
CA HIS A 359 -3.59 9.25 5.63
C HIS A 359 -2.91 9.95 4.46
N ALA A 360 -1.65 9.62 4.18
CA ALA A 360 -0.92 10.11 3.02
C ALA A 360 -1.46 9.56 1.68
N PRO A 361 -1.12 10.17 0.54
CA PRO A 361 -1.34 9.56 -0.77
C PRO A 361 -0.61 8.22 -0.91
N PHE A 362 -1.08 7.39 -1.84
CA PHE A 362 -0.33 6.22 -2.29
C PHE A 362 0.15 6.39 -3.74
N PRO A 363 1.43 6.10 -4.06
CA PRO A 363 2.02 6.38 -5.36
C PRO A 363 1.72 5.26 -6.37
N SER A 364 1.86 5.55 -7.67
CA SER A 364 1.77 4.55 -8.72
C SER A 364 2.89 3.51 -8.60
N SER A 365 2.70 2.36 -9.26
CA SER A 365 3.68 1.27 -9.28
C SER A 365 5.02 1.66 -9.92
N GLU A 366 5.08 2.74 -10.69
CA GLU A 366 6.32 3.26 -11.26
C GLU A 366 7.18 3.93 -10.18
N TYR A 367 6.58 4.81 -9.38
CA TYR A 367 7.27 5.41 -8.24
C TYR A 367 7.56 4.37 -7.18
N MET A 368 6.60 3.52 -6.80
CA MET A 368 6.82 2.50 -5.76
C MET A 368 7.99 1.55 -6.09
N ARG A 369 8.25 1.28 -7.38
CA ARG A 369 9.39 0.46 -7.81
C ARG A 369 10.75 1.13 -7.56
N CYS A 370 10.81 2.45 -7.41
CA CYS A 370 12.03 3.18 -7.10
C CYS A 370 12.49 2.94 -5.65
N LEU A 371 11.58 2.58 -4.75
CA LEU A 371 11.94 2.26 -3.36
C LEU A 371 12.71 0.93 -3.29
N ALA A 372 13.88 0.94 -2.65
CA ALA A 372 14.70 -0.27 -2.48
C ALA A 372 13.98 -1.34 -1.63
N LYS A 373 13.27 -0.92 -0.59
CA LYS A 373 12.55 -1.77 0.38
C LYS A 373 11.06 -1.95 0.06
N ARG A 374 10.70 -1.85 -1.22
CA ARG A 374 9.31 -1.92 -1.68
C ARG A 374 8.58 -3.20 -1.30
N LYS A 375 9.27 -4.35 -1.27
CA LYS A 375 8.64 -5.63 -0.95
C LYS A 375 8.28 -5.69 0.53
N GLU A 376 9.24 -5.32 1.38
CA GLU A 376 9.10 -5.31 2.82
C GLU A 376 7.98 -4.37 3.27
N VAL A 377 7.90 -3.17 2.68
CA VAL A 377 6.84 -2.19 2.96
C VAL A 377 5.46 -2.73 2.57
N LEU A 378 5.30 -3.26 1.35
CA LEU A 378 4.01 -3.79 0.89
C LEU A 378 3.57 -5.02 1.68
N THR A 379 4.50 -5.96 1.92
CA THR A 379 4.24 -7.16 2.75
C THR A 379 3.88 -6.78 4.19
N GLY A 380 4.50 -5.74 4.75
CA GLY A 380 4.18 -5.24 6.09
C GLY A 380 2.72 -4.84 6.22
N VAL A 381 2.19 -4.08 5.26
CA VAL A 381 0.80 -3.59 5.28
C VAL A 381 -0.21 -4.71 5.00
N LEU A 382 0.16 -5.69 4.17
CA LEU A 382 -0.66 -6.88 3.89
C LEU A 382 -0.83 -7.81 5.11
N GLY A 383 -0.19 -7.54 6.24
CA GLY A 383 -0.49 -8.22 7.52
C GLY A 383 -1.82 -7.79 8.17
N SER A 384 -2.49 -6.78 7.60
CA SER A 384 -3.81 -6.30 8.01
C SER A 384 -4.94 -7.15 7.43
N ASN A 385 -6.08 -7.19 8.11
CA ASN A 385 -7.33 -7.75 7.58
C ASN A 385 -7.99 -6.78 6.59
N MET A 386 -7.87 -5.47 6.84
CA MET A 386 -8.39 -4.43 5.96
C MET A 386 -7.45 -3.23 5.88
N ILE A 387 -7.38 -2.63 4.70
CA ILE A 387 -6.58 -1.45 4.38
C ILE A 387 -7.52 -0.35 3.87
N GLY A 388 -7.48 0.82 4.49
CA GLY A 388 -8.25 2.00 4.09
C GLY A 388 -7.39 3.10 3.48
N PHE A 389 -7.93 3.79 2.48
CA PHE A 389 -7.33 4.95 1.82
C PHE A 389 -8.28 6.14 1.77
N GLN A 390 -7.72 7.35 1.55
CA GLN A 390 -8.51 8.57 1.37
C GLN A 390 -9.30 8.62 0.05
N THR A 391 -8.73 8.07 -1.03
CA THR A 391 -9.34 8.12 -2.37
C THR A 391 -9.22 6.78 -3.09
N PHE A 392 -10.12 6.55 -4.05
CA PHE A 392 -10.10 5.37 -4.91
C PHE A 392 -8.83 5.27 -5.79
N SER A 393 -8.23 6.40 -6.15
CA SER A 393 -6.98 6.39 -6.91
C SER A 393 -5.84 5.73 -6.12
N TYR A 394 -5.77 5.99 -4.81
CA TYR A 394 -4.74 5.46 -3.92
C TYR A 394 -4.92 3.97 -3.68
N SER A 395 -6.16 3.50 -3.48
CA SER A 395 -6.44 2.07 -3.34
C SER A 395 -6.08 1.29 -4.61
N ARG A 396 -6.45 1.80 -5.80
CA ARG A 396 -6.07 1.20 -7.08
C ARG A 396 -4.56 1.12 -7.27
N HIS A 397 -3.84 2.19 -6.91
CA HIS A 397 -2.39 2.20 -6.98
C HIS A 397 -1.75 1.17 -6.04
N PHE A 398 -2.29 1.02 -4.83
CA PHE A 398 -1.85 0.00 -3.89
C PHE A 398 -2.06 -1.42 -4.44
N SER A 399 -3.27 -1.76 -4.91
CA SER A 399 -3.56 -3.06 -5.52
C SER A 399 -2.65 -3.36 -6.71
N SER A 400 -2.43 -2.38 -7.61
CA SER A 400 -1.51 -2.51 -8.74
C SER A 400 -0.07 -2.73 -8.29
N CYS A 401 0.38 -2.07 -7.21
CA CYS A 401 1.69 -2.32 -6.60
C CYS A 401 1.82 -3.73 -6.05
N CYS A 402 0.81 -4.24 -5.33
CA CYS A 402 0.81 -5.62 -4.83
C CYS A 402 0.92 -6.64 -5.97
N THR A 403 0.16 -6.46 -7.06
CA THR A 403 0.23 -7.36 -8.21
C THR A 403 1.56 -7.26 -8.95
N ARG A 404 2.05 -6.04 -9.25
CA ARG A 404 3.28 -5.87 -10.05
C ARG A 404 4.58 -6.15 -9.27
N VAL A 405 4.62 -5.88 -7.97
CA VAL A 405 5.84 -5.98 -7.14
C VAL A 405 5.93 -7.31 -6.39
N LEU A 406 4.81 -7.80 -5.84
CA LEU A 406 4.75 -9.02 -5.05
C LEU A 406 4.22 -10.21 -5.85
N GLY A 407 3.48 -9.98 -6.94
CA GLY A 407 2.86 -11.05 -7.73
C GLY A 407 1.58 -11.61 -7.11
N PHE A 408 0.95 -10.88 -6.18
CA PHE A 408 -0.33 -11.26 -5.60
C PHE A 408 -1.48 -10.83 -6.49
N ASP A 409 -2.48 -11.70 -6.60
CA ASP A 409 -3.69 -11.38 -7.33
C ASP A 409 -4.48 -10.30 -6.58
N SER A 410 -4.96 -9.30 -7.32
CA SER A 410 -5.78 -8.23 -6.77
C SER A 410 -7.06 -8.09 -7.58
N ASN A 411 -8.13 -7.76 -6.88
CA ASN A 411 -9.44 -7.49 -7.45
C ASN A 411 -9.98 -6.16 -6.89
N SER A 412 -11.22 -5.81 -7.24
CA SER A 412 -11.83 -4.56 -6.77
C SER A 412 -12.15 -4.54 -5.27
N ALA A 413 -12.24 -5.71 -4.63
CA ALA A 413 -12.53 -5.85 -3.20
C ALA A 413 -11.26 -5.88 -2.33
N GLY A 414 -10.11 -6.25 -2.89
CA GLY A 414 -8.89 -6.38 -2.12
C GLY A 414 -7.75 -7.11 -2.83
N VAL A 415 -6.78 -7.56 -2.04
CA VAL A 415 -5.59 -8.31 -2.49
C VAL A 415 -5.58 -9.67 -1.80
N ASP A 416 -5.42 -10.74 -2.58
CA ASP A 416 -5.27 -12.10 -2.07
C ASP A 416 -3.79 -12.36 -1.79
N ALA A 417 -3.39 -12.17 -0.53
CA ALA A 417 -2.01 -12.26 -0.09
C ALA A 417 -1.85 -13.39 0.92
N TYR A 418 -0.86 -14.26 0.69
CA TYR A 418 -0.57 -15.39 1.57
C TYR A 418 -1.81 -16.26 1.85
N GLY A 419 -2.72 -16.46 0.89
CA GLY A 419 -3.96 -17.22 1.11
C GLY A 419 -5.07 -16.47 1.86
N ALA A 420 -4.80 -15.29 2.42
CA ALA A 420 -5.81 -14.45 3.04
C ALA A 420 -6.27 -13.35 2.08
N HIS A 421 -7.58 -13.09 2.06
CA HIS A 421 -8.13 -11.92 1.39
C HIS A 421 -7.95 -10.70 2.29
N VAL A 422 -7.16 -9.73 1.85
CA VAL A 422 -6.99 -8.43 2.51
C VAL A 422 -7.88 -7.41 1.81
N ALA A 423 -8.95 -6.99 2.48
CA ALA A 423 -9.86 -6.01 1.88
C ALA A 423 -9.19 -4.64 1.74
N VAL A 424 -9.45 -3.99 0.61
CA VAL A 424 -8.95 -2.63 0.33
C VAL A 424 -10.15 -1.75 0.01
N ASP A 425 -10.34 -0.67 0.77
CA ASP A 425 -11.52 0.19 0.66
C ASP A 425 -11.16 1.68 0.87
N VAL A 426 -12.14 2.56 0.65
CA VAL A 426 -11.94 4.02 0.64
C VAL A 426 -12.81 4.70 1.69
N PHE A 427 -12.18 5.46 2.58
CA PHE A 427 -12.86 6.21 3.64
C PHE A 427 -12.24 7.61 3.77
N PRO A 428 -12.81 8.62 3.09
CA PRO A 428 -12.33 10.00 3.21
C PRO A 428 -12.52 10.48 4.65
N ILE A 429 -11.44 10.88 5.31
CA ILE A 429 -11.51 11.33 6.70
C ILE A 429 -12.16 12.73 6.79
N GLY A 430 -13.07 12.89 7.75
CA GLY A 430 -13.74 14.16 8.06
C GLY A 430 -13.04 14.98 9.15
N ILE A 431 -13.71 16.04 9.59
CA ILE A 431 -13.33 16.86 10.76
C ILE A 431 -14.39 16.77 11.86
N ASP A 432 -14.02 17.18 13.08
CA ASP A 432 -14.99 17.40 14.16
C ASP A 432 -15.68 18.77 13.97
N VAL A 433 -16.79 18.75 13.24
CA VAL A 433 -17.55 19.96 12.91
C VAL A 433 -18.07 20.67 14.16
N GLN A 434 -18.52 19.92 15.17
CA GLN A 434 -19.09 20.52 16.38
C GLN A 434 -18.02 21.27 17.19
N ASN A 435 -16.85 20.65 17.35
CA ASN A 435 -15.72 21.30 18.01
C ASN A 435 -15.23 22.52 17.22
N VAL A 436 -15.11 22.42 15.90
CA VAL A 436 -14.72 23.56 15.05
C VAL A 436 -15.71 24.71 15.17
N GLN A 437 -17.02 24.46 15.11
CA GLN A 437 -18.04 25.49 15.29
C GLN A 437 -17.98 26.13 16.69
N LYS A 438 -17.88 25.30 17.73
CA LYS A 438 -17.79 25.77 19.11
C LYS A 438 -16.58 26.68 19.31
N VAL A 439 -15.42 26.32 18.77
CA VAL A 439 -14.21 27.13 18.90
C VAL A 439 -14.30 28.38 18.02
N ALA A 440 -14.70 28.26 16.76
CA ALA A 440 -14.69 29.36 15.80
C ALA A 440 -15.73 30.47 16.11
N PHE A 441 -16.82 30.15 16.79
CA PHE A 441 -17.93 31.07 17.08
C PHE A 441 -18.22 31.26 18.58
N GLY A 442 -17.58 30.49 19.47
CA GLY A 442 -17.88 30.51 20.90
C GLY A 442 -17.09 31.53 21.73
N SER A 443 -15.94 32.01 21.24
CA SER A 443 -15.10 32.96 21.99
C SER A 443 -15.30 34.42 21.54
N PRO A 444 -15.57 35.37 22.46
CA PRO A 444 -15.63 36.80 22.14
C PRO A 444 -14.33 37.33 21.52
N GLU A 445 -13.18 36.80 21.96
CA GLU A 445 -11.86 37.20 21.45
C GLU A 445 -11.72 36.97 19.93
N ILE A 446 -12.41 35.95 19.39
CA ILE A 446 -12.42 35.67 17.95
C ILE A 446 -13.30 36.67 17.22
N GLU A 447 -14.44 37.08 17.78
CA GLU A 447 -15.27 38.13 17.18
C GLU A 447 -14.53 39.46 17.12
N ASP A 448 -13.82 39.82 18.20
CA ASP A 448 -13.00 41.04 18.24
C ASP A 448 -11.87 40.98 17.20
N ALA A 449 -11.19 39.83 17.07
CA ALA A 449 -10.18 39.62 16.03
C ALA A 449 -10.77 39.69 14.61
N VAL A 450 -11.95 39.09 14.38
CA VAL A 450 -12.68 39.17 13.11
C VAL A 450 -13.02 40.63 12.76
N ALA A 451 -13.54 41.39 13.72
CA ALA A 451 -13.86 42.80 13.55
C ALA A 451 -12.60 43.64 13.27
N GLY A 452 -11.52 43.39 14.01
CA GLY A 452 -10.23 44.07 13.83
C GLY A 452 -9.62 43.83 12.46
N ILE A 453 -9.61 42.59 11.97
CA ILE A 453 -9.07 42.26 10.63
C ILE A 453 -9.96 42.89 9.54
N ARG A 454 -11.29 42.87 9.70
CA ARG A 454 -12.22 43.54 8.75
C ARG A 454 -12.00 45.04 8.70
N GLN A 455 -11.72 45.69 9.83
CA GLN A 455 -11.41 47.11 9.88
C GLN A 455 -10.07 47.41 9.23
N LEU A 456 -9.04 46.58 9.47
CA LEU A 456 -7.71 46.73 8.89
C LEU A 456 -7.72 46.66 7.36
N TYR A 457 -8.54 45.75 6.80
CA TYR A 457 -8.67 45.54 5.36
C TYR A 457 -9.99 46.08 4.81
N ALA A 458 -10.53 47.15 5.41
CA ALA A 458 -11.78 47.76 4.95
C ALA A 458 -11.73 48.14 3.46
N GLY A 459 -12.76 47.74 2.71
CA GLY A 459 -12.85 47.98 1.27
C GLY A 459 -11.99 47.06 0.39
N LYS A 460 -11.28 46.09 0.98
CA LYS A 460 -10.45 45.10 0.27
C LYS A 460 -11.03 43.70 0.40
N LYS A 461 -10.71 42.84 -0.57
CA LYS A 461 -11.04 41.41 -0.60
C LYS A 461 -9.87 40.59 -0.08
N ILE A 462 -10.16 39.62 0.78
CA ILE A 462 -9.15 38.84 1.48
C ILE A 462 -9.15 37.40 0.96
N ILE A 463 -8.04 36.99 0.35
CA ILE A 463 -7.77 35.60 -0.03
C ILE A 463 -6.90 34.98 1.08
N VAL A 464 -7.29 33.84 1.62
CA VAL A 464 -6.50 33.13 2.64
C VAL A 464 -5.96 31.83 2.10
N GLY A 465 -4.67 31.61 2.35
CA GLY A 465 -4.00 30.33 2.17
C GLY A 465 -3.25 29.93 3.44
N ARG A 466 -3.44 28.70 3.91
CA ARG A 466 -2.66 28.13 4.99
C ARG A 466 -2.11 26.79 4.55
N ASP A 467 -0.78 26.68 4.57
CA ASP A 467 -0.08 25.50 4.10
C ASP A 467 1.13 25.22 4.98
N ARG A 468 1.64 23.99 4.97
CA ARG A 468 2.99 23.72 5.48
C ARG A 468 4.01 24.24 4.48
N LEU A 469 5.18 24.65 4.97
CA LEU A 469 6.29 25.08 4.12
C LEU A 469 6.96 23.87 3.45
N ASP A 470 6.26 23.25 2.51
CA ASP A 470 6.70 22.08 1.77
C ASP A 470 6.38 22.28 0.29
N SER A 471 7.29 21.85 -0.57
CA SER A 471 7.11 21.89 -2.01
C SER A 471 5.91 21.06 -2.52
N VAL A 472 5.34 20.12 -1.72
CA VAL A 472 4.09 19.41 -2.12
C VAL A 472 2.85 20.29 -1.95
N ARG A 473 2.92 21.35 -1.14
CA ARG A 473 1.76 22.20 -0.80
C ARG A 473 1.48 23.28 -1.81
N GLY A 474 2.38 23.50 -2.76
CA GLY A 474 2.13 24.35 -3.92
C GLY A 474 2.03 25.85 -3.60
N VAL A 475 2.74 26.32 -2.56
CA VAL A 475 2.74 27.74 -2.16
C VAL A 475 3.36 28.61 -3.26
N ALA A 476 4.43 28.13 -3.91
CA ALA A 476 5.05 28.83 -5.04
C ALA A 476 4.06 29.02 -6.21
N GLN A 477 3.34 27.96 -6.57
CA GLN A 477 2.30 27.97 -7.61
C GLN A 477 1.19 28.98 -7.26
N LYS A 478 0.80 29.05 -5.98
CA LYS A 478 -0.19 30.02 -5.50
C LYS A 478 0.26 31.46 -5.73
N LEU A 479 1.49 31.77 -5.34
CA LEU A 479 2.05 33.12 -5.48
C LEU A 479 2.20 33.51 -6.96
N GLN A 480 2.70 32.60 -7.80
CA GLN A 480 2.84 32.83 -9.24
C GLN A 480 1.47 33.05 -9.92
N ALA A 481 0.46 32.25 -9.55
CA ALA A 481 -0.90 32.44 -10.04
C ALA A 481 -1.52 33.77 -9.57
N PHE A 482 -1.25 34.17 -8.32
CA PHE A 482 -1.70 35.47 -7.81
C PHE A 482 -1.01 36.64 -8.52
N GLU A 483 0.28 36.52 -8.85
CA GLU A 483 0.98 37.49 -9.71
C GLU A 483 0.29 37.61 -11.08
N THR A 484 0.05 36.47 -11.74
CA THR A 484 -0.64 36.39 -13.04
C THR A 484 -2.05 36.98 -12.97
N PHE A 485 -2.76 36.78 -11.87
CA PHE A 485 -4.07 37.38 -11.61
C PHE A 485 -4.01 38.92 -11.57
N LEU A 486 -3.05 39.49 -10.85
CA LEU A 486 -2.87 40.96 -10.78
C LEU A 486 -2.39 41.57 -12.11
N GLU A 487 -1.67 40.80 -12.93
CA GLU A 487 -1.31 41.19 -14.30
C GLU A 487 -2.55 41.25 -15.20
N ARG A 488 -3.33 40.16 -15.21
CA ARG A 488 -4.45 39.96 -16.14
C ARG A 488 -5.69 40.78 -15.79
N TYR A 489 -5.90 41.07 -14.51
CA TYR A 489 -7.05 41.83 -14.02
C TYR A 489 -6.60 43.07 -13.23
N PRO A 490 -6.17 44.14 -13.91
CA PRO A 490 -5.70 45.36 -13.26
C PRO A 490 -6.72 46.03 -12.33
N GLU A 491 -8.02 45.78 -12.55
CA GLU A 491 -9.13 46.29 -11.74
C GLU A 491 -9.12 45.82 -10.27
N TRP A 492 -8.42 44.72 -9.99
CA TRP A 492 -8.25 44.14 -8.66
C TRP A 492 -7.01 44.63 -7.92
N ARG A 493 -6.11 45.36 -8.59
CA ARG A 493 -4.97 46.02 -7.93
C ARG A 493 -5.48 46.99 -6.87
N ASP A 494 -4.76 47.06 -5.75
CA ASP A 494 -5.15 47.79 -4.54
C ASP A 494 -6.47 47.36 -3.86
N LYS A 495 -7.20 46.37 -4.41
CA LYS A 495 -8.48 45.89 -3.87
C LYS A 495 -8.43 44.47 -3.31
N VAL A 496 -7.39 43.69 -3.58
CA VAL A 496 -7.29 42.28 -3.12
C VAL A 496 -5.99 42.05 -2.37
N VAL A 497 -6.06 41.44 -1.18
CA VAL A 497 -4.91 41.00 -0.39
C VAL A 497 -4.90 39.47 -0.28
N LEU A 498 -3.73 38.88 -0.51
CA LEU A 498 -3.46 37.47 -0.23
C LEU A 498 -2.75 37.36 1.12
N ILE A 499 -3.40 36.73 2.09
CA ILE A 499 -2.81 36.37 3.38
C ILE A 499 -2.38 34.91 3.32
N GLN A 500 -1.07 34.69 3.20
CA GLN A 500 -0.48 33.35 3.18
C GLN A 500 0.22 33.08 4.50
N VAL A 501 -0.24 32.04 5.19
CA VAL A 501 0.35 31.54 6.43
C VAL A 501 1.06 30.24 6.12
N THR A 502 2.35 30.16 6.45
CA THR A 502 3.12 28.92 6.34
C THR A 502 3.58 28.44 7.69
N THR A 503 3.28 27.19 7.99
CA THR A 503 3.82 26.53 9.18
C THR A 503 5.20 25.96 8.87
N PRO A 504 6.23 26.23 9.70
CA PRO A 504 7.54 25.60 9.53
C PRO A 504 7.44 24.08 9.52
N THR A 505 8.26 23.44 8.68
CA THR A 505 8.54 22.01 8.67
C THR A 505 9.40 21.61 9.87
N SER A 506 9.58 20.32 10.14
CA SER A 506 10.15 19.82 11.41
C SER A 506 11.57 20.36 11.68
N LEU A 507 11.98 20.45 12.95
CA LEU A 507 13.31 20.97 13.40
C LEU A 507 14.54 20.26 12.78
N GLU A 508 14.41 19.08 12.18
CA GLU A 508 15.49 18.41 11.43
C GLU A 508 15.49 18.75 9.93
N GLU A 509 14.35 19.07 9.32
CA GLU A 509 14.26 19.52 7.92
C GLU A 509 14.89 20.92 7.75
N GLU A 510 14.85 21.74 8.80
CA GLU A 510 15.56 23.03 8.86
C GLU A 510 17.10 22.90 8.85
N LYS A 511 17.66 21.74 9.23
CA LYS A 511 19.12 21.53 9.28
C LYS A 511 19.75 21.17 7.94
N GLU A 512 18.96 20.92 6.88
CA GLU A 512 19.49 20.60 5.56
C GLU A 512 18.98 21.51 4.44
N ASP A 513 19.92 21.91 3.57
CA ASP A 513 19.85 22.96 2.54
C ASP A 513 18.71 22.86 1.50
N ALA A 514 17.92 21.78 1.47
CA ALA A 514 16.90 21.56 0.45
C ALA A 514 15.65 22.45 0.63
N ASP A 515 15.18 22.63 1.88
CA ASP A 515 13.99 23.44 2.17
C ASP A 515 14.32 24.92 2.43
N THR A 516 15.57 25.25 2.76
CA THR A 516 16.07 26.63 2.73
C THR A 516 15.90 27.26 1.33
N LYS A 517 15.95 26.44 0.26
CA LYS A 517 15.66 26.90 -1.11
C LYS A 517 14.18 27.22 -1.33
N VAL A 518 13.27 26.41 -0.79
CA VAL A 518 11.82 26.66 -0.94
C VAL A 518 11.41 27.90 -0.14
N ALA A 519 11.88 28.03 1.10
CA ALA A 519 11.64 29.19 1.93
C ALA A 519 12.17 30.49 1.29
N SER A 520 13.40 30.46 0.77
CA SER A 520 14.01 31.61 0.08
C SER A 520 13.31 31.92 -1.24
N GLN A 521 12.92 30.90 -2.02
CA GLN A 521 12.14 31.08 -3.24
C GLN A 521 10.78 31.75 -2.95
N ILE A 522 10.07 31.31 -1.91
CA ILE A 522 8.79 31.90 -1.49
C ILE A 522 9.00 33.34 -1.05
N SER A 523 10.00 33.61 -0.22
CA SER A 523 10.34 34.97 0.22
C SER A 523 10.63 35.89 -0.98
N ASN A 524 11.43 35.42 -1.93
CA ASN A 524 11.74 36.15 -3.16
C ASN A 524 10.51 36.45 -4.01
N LEU A 525 9.60 35.46 -4.17
CA LEU A 525 8.34 35.65 -4.89
C LEU A 525 7.45 36.70 -4.20
N VAL A 526 7.32 36.63 -2.86
CA VAL A 526 6.57 37.63 -2.08
C VAL A 526 7.16 39.03 -2.27
N SER A 527 8.48 39.18 -2.15
CA SER A 527 9.15 40.47 -2.37
C SER A 527 8.96 40.99 -3.80
N THR A 528 8.98 40.11 -4.81
CA THR A 528 8.78 40.48 -6.21
C THR A 528 7.36 41.00 -6.46
N ILE A 529 6.35 40.27 -5.98
CA ILE A 529 4.94 40.65 -6.14
C ILE A 529 4.65 41.96 -5.40
N ASN A 530 5.11 42.09 -4.16
CA ASN A 530 4.91 43.29 -3.35
C ASN A 530 5.69 44.49 -3.91
N GLY A 531 6.89 44.29 -4.46
CA GLY A 531 7.66 45.35 -5.12
C GLY A 531 7.04 45.84 -6.42
N ARG A 532 6.34 44.96 -7.15
CA ARG A 532 5.75 45.27 -8.45
C ARG A 532 4.33 45.83 -8.37
N PHE A 533 3.50 45.31 -7.46
CA PHE A 533 2.08 45.67 -7.34
C PHE A 533 1.73 46.35 -6.02
N GLY A 534 2.68 46.48 -5.09
CA GLY A 534 2.48 47.20 -3.84
C GLY A 534 2.67 48.71 -3.97
N SER A 535 2.19 49.42 -2.96
CA SER A 535 2.36 50.86 -2.76
C SER A 535 2.75 51.13 -1.31
N LEU A 536 3.10 52.37 -0.97
CA LEU A 536 3.48 52.74 0.41
C LEU A 536 2.39 52.42 1.44
N SER A 537 1.13 52.48 1.03
CA SER A 537 -0.04 52.22 1.87
C SER A 537 -0.60 50.80 1.75
N PHE A 538 -0.10 49.99 0.80
CA PHE A 538 -0.70 48.70 0.50
C PHE A 538 0.29 47.65 0.02
N SER A 539 0.26 46.49 0.65
CA SER A 539 1.03 45.31 0.22
C SER A 539 0.05 44.20 -0.19
N PRO A 540 0.08 43.74 -1.46
CA PRO A 540 -0.86 42.75 -1.98
C PRO A 540 -0.68 41.35 -1.37
N VAL A 541 0.52 40.99 -0.92
CA VAL A 541 0.79 39.72 -0.25
C VAL A 541 1.26 39.96 1.18
N GLN A 542 0.61 39.31 2.14
CA GLN A 542 0.98 39.25 3.55
C GLN A 542 1.44 37.83 3.86
N TYR A 543 2.73 37.67 4.15
CA TYR A 543 3.35 36.36 4.36
C TYR A 543 3.76 36.18 5.82
N TYR A 544 3.21 35.15 6.47
CA TYR A 544 3.46 34.85 7.88
C TYR A 544 4.08 33.44 8.03
N PRO A 545 5.41 33.32 8.16
CA PRO A 545 6.09 32.05 8.39
C PRO A 545 6.11 31.65 9.88
N GLN A 546 4.95 31.64 10.52
CA GLN A 546 4.83 31.36 11.96
C GLN A 546 3.60 30.51 12.28
N TYR A 547 3.61 29.91 13.48
CA TYR A 547 2.40 29.30 14.04
C TYR A 547 1.43 30.40 14.45
N LEU A 548 0.17 30.25 14.03
CA LEU A 548 -0.92 31.10 14.51
C LEU A 548 -1.52 30.53 15.79
N SER A 549 -1.97 31.42 16.66
CA SER A 549 -2.85 31.05 17.76
C SER A 549 -4.20 30.55 17.21
N LYS A 550 -4.95 29.80 18.04
CA LYS A 550 -6.29 29.33 17.67
C LYS A 550 -7.23 30.49 17.34
N VAL A 551 -7.09 31.62 18.05
CA VAL A 551 -7.91 32.82 17.84
C VAL A 551 -7.64 33.44 16.47
N GLU A 552 -6.38 33.71 16.15
CA GLU A 552 -5.99 34.26 14.85
C GLU A 552 -6.38 33.35 13.69
N TYR A 553 -6.22 32.04 13.87
CA TYR A 553 -6.54 31.05 12.85
C TYR A 553 -8.01 31.08 12.43
N PHE A 554 -8.92 30.93 13.39
CA PHE A 554 -10.35 30.92 13.09
C PHE A 554 -10.86 32.31 12.68
N ALA A 555 -10.28 33.39 13.21
CA ALA A 555 -10.59 34.74 12.76
C ALA A 555 -10.25 34.94 11.27
N LEU A 556 -9.07 34.49 10.83
CA LEU A 556 -8.66 34.55 9.42
C LEU A 556 -9.58 33.74 8.51
N LEU A 557 -9.91 32.50 8.89
CA LEU A 557 -10.80 31.65 8.08
C LEU A 557 -12.20 32.25 7.94
N ARG A 558 -12.73 32.90 8.99
CA ARG A 558 -14.06 33.53 8.97
C ARG A 558 -14.11 34.83 8.17
N VAL A 559 -13.03 35.62 8.20
CA VAL A 559 -12.94 36.92 7.51
C VAL A 559 -12.70 36.77 6.01
N ALA A 560 -12.01 35.71 5.59
CA ALA A 560 -11.65 35.47 4.20
C ALA A 560 -12.85 35.51 3.24
N ASP A 561 -12.69 36.22 2.13
CA ASP A 561 -13.62 36.25 0.98
C ASP A 561 -13.37 35.10 -0.01
N VAL A 562 -12.17 34.50 -0.01
CA VAL A 562 -11.84 33.32 -0.83
C VAL A 562 -10.84 32.43 -0.09
N GLY A 563 -11.11 31.13 -0.02
CA GLY A 563 -10.14 30.13 0.42
C GLY A 563 -9.38 29.57 -0.77
N LEU A 564 -8.04 29.64 -0.78
CA LEU A 564 -7.22 29.20 -1.93
C LEU A 564 -6.25 28.09 -1.53
N ILE A 565 -6.55 26.87 -1.99
CA ILE A 565 -5.78 25.64 -1.71
C ILE A 565 -5.17 25.11 -3.02
N THR A 566 -3.86 25.25 -3.19
CA THR A 566 -3.11 24.92 -4.43
C THR A 566 -2.19 23.71 -4.27
N THR A 567 -2.55 22.79 -3.39
CA THR A 567 -1.73 21.61 -3.07
C THR A 567 -1.43 20.77 -4.31
N VAL A 568 -0.15 20.44 -4.53
CA VAL A 568 0.30 19.63 -5.68
C VAL A 568 -0.08 18.17 -5.49
N ARG A 569 0.02 17.65 -4.26
CA ARG A 569 -0.40 16.30 -3.92
C ARG A 569 -0.58 16.19 -2.41
N ASP A 570 -1.69 15.64 -1.95
CA ASP A 570 -1.95 15.42 -0.53
C ASP A 570 -3.06 14.40 -0.31
N GLY A 571 -3.05 13.77 0.87
CA GLY A 571 -4.02 12.75 1.22
C GLY A 571 -5.38 13.34 1.56
N MET A 572 -5.41 14.37 2.42
CA MET A 572 -6.61 15.10 2.80
C MET A 572 -6.21 16.50 3.28
N ASN A 573 -6.95 17.54 2.87
CA ASN A 573 -6.71 18.92 3.29
C ASN A 573 -7.72 19.36 4.36
N SER A 574 -7.32 19.33 5.64
CA SER A 574 -8.22 19.67 6.76
C SER A 574 -8.63 21.14 6.76
N THR A 575 -7.74 22.02 6.31
CA THR A 575 -8.00 23.47 6.20
C THR A 575 -9.17 23.76 5.27
N SER A 576 -9.34 23.01 4.18
CA SER A 576 -10.48 23.18 3.28
C SER A 576 -11.82 22.84 3.95
N LEU A 577 -11.85 21.79 4.79
CA LEU A 577 -13.04 21.39 5.54
C LEU A 577 -13.35 22.40 6.66
N GLU A 578 -12.33 22.83 7.41
CA GLU A 578 -12.47 23.85 8.46
C GLU A 578 -12.92 25.19 7.88
N TYR A 579 -12.40 25.58 6.70
CA TYR A 579 -12.83 26.77 5.98
C TYR A 579 -14.33 26.72 5.65
N VAL A 580 -14.83 25.61 5.10
CA VAL A 580 -16.25 25.45 4.81
C VAL A 580 -17.10 25.62 6.07
N VAL A 581 -16.67 25.09 7.23
CA VAL A 581 -17.41 25.28 8.49
C VAL A 581 -17.38 26.74 8.95
N CYS A 582 -16.23 27.41 8.86
CA CYS A 582 -16.10 28.83 9.23
C CYS A 582 -16.90 29.78 8.34
N GLN A 583 -17.28 29.36 7.13
CA GLN A 583 -18.02 30.17 6.17
C GLN A 583 -19.54 30.09 6.31
N GLN A 584 -20.06 29.47 7.38
CA GLN A 584 -21.51 29.28 7.61
C GLN A 584 -22.37 30.57 7.53
N ASN A 585 -21.78 31.74 7.75
CA ASN A 585 -22.48 33.03 7.67
C ASN A 585 -22.13 33.85 6.41
N ASN A 586 -20.89 33.74 5.91
CA ASN A 586 -20.35 34.60 4.86
C ASN A 586 -20.40 33.95 3.46
N HIS A 587 -20.59 32.62 3.41
CA HIS A 587 -20.74 31.80 2.20
C HIS A 587 -19.62 32.00 1.16
N SER A 588 -18.40 32.30 1.61
CA SER A 588 -17.32 32.60 0.69
C SER A 588 -16.86 31.36 -0.10
N PRO A 589 -16.51 31.53 -1.39
CA PRO A 589 -16.11 30.42 -2.25
C PRO A 589 -14.77 29.80 -1.84
N LEU A 590 -14.65 28.50 -2.08
CA LEU A 590 -13.44 27.71 -1.91
C LEU A 590 -12.88 27.32 -3.28
N ILE A 591 -11.61 27.64 -3.51
CA ILE A 591 -10.82 27.17 -4.65
C ILE A 591 -9.91 26.02 -4.16
N LEU A 592 -10.02 24.87 -4.81
CA LEU A 592 -9.38 23.62 -4.38
C LEU A 592 -8.66 22.94 -5.55
N SER A 593 -7.38 22.60 -5.34
CA SER A 593 -6.61 21.78 -6.26
C SER A 593 -7.28 20.43 -6.54
N GLU A 594 -7.37 20.05 -7.81
CA GLU A 594 -7.83 18.72 -8.24
C GLU A 594 -6.93 17.58 -7.74
N PHE A 595 -5.68 17.89 -7.35
CA PHE A 595 -4.74 16.93 -6.78
C PHE A 595 -4.84 16.80 -5.25
N SER A 596 -5.73 17.54 -4.60
CA SER A 596 -6.04 17.33 -3.19
C SER A 596 -6.92 16.09 -3.05
N GLY A 597 -6.63 15.19 -2.11
CA GLY A 597 -7.53 14.06 -1.85
C GLY A 597 -8.93 14.46 -1.36
N THR A 598 -9.13 15.71 -0.92
CA THR A 598 -10.45 16.27 -0.59
C THR A 598 -11.25 16.69 -1.83
N ALA A 599 -10.64 16.80 -3.01
CA ALA A 599 -11.32 17.26 -4.22
C ALA A 599 -12.48 16.34 -4.62
N GLY A 600 -12.31 15.02 -4.53
CA GLY A 600 -13.38 14.06 -4.81
C GLY A 600 -14.55 14.15 -3.83
N SER A 601 -14.30 14.59 -2.60
CA SER A 601 -15.31 14.76 -1.55
C SER A 601 -16.07 16.10 -1.68
N LEU A 602 -15.45 17.12 -2.27
CA LEU A 602 -16.01 18.48 -2.39
C LEU A 602 -16.25 18.91 -3.85
N PRO A 603 -17.14 18.24 -4.61
CA PRO A 603 -17.33 18.50 -6.05
C PRO A 603 -17.94 19.87 -6.37
N SER A 604 -18.53 20.56 -5.38
CA SER A 604 -19.09 21.90 -5.55
C SER A 604 -18.08 23.03 -5.35
N ALA A 605 -16.83 22.71 -4.99
CA ALA A 605 -15.76 23.69 -4.90
C ALA A 605 -15.26 24.07 -6.32
N ILE A 606 -14.58 25.20 -6.44
CA ILE A 606 -13.95 25.58 -7.70
C ILE A 606 -12.65 24.78 -7.84
N HIS A 607 -12.65 23.80 -8.73
CA HIS A 607 -11.49 22.94 -8.97
C HIS A 607 -10.48 23.60 -9.92
N ILE A 608 -9.20 23.50 -9.57
CA ILE A 608 -8.10 24.06 -10.35
C ILE A 608 -6.97 23.05 -10.53
N ASN A 609 -6.25 23.17 -11.64
CA ASN A 609 -4.91 22.62 -11.78
C ASN A 609 -3.90 23.66 -11.28
N PRO A 610 -3.19 23.45 -10.14
CA PRO A 610 -2.22 24.42 -9.61
C PRO A 610 -1.02 24.66 -10.53
N TRP A 611 -0.78 23.80 -11.53
CA TRP A 611 0.27 23.99 -12.53
C TRP A 611 -0.13 24.95 -13.66
N ASP A 612 -1.43 25.17 -13.87
CA ASP A 612 -1.95 26.14 -14.83
C ASP A 612 -2.18 27.49 -14.13
N GLN A 613 -1.13 28.32 -14.09
CA GLN A 613 -1.19 29.65 -13.48
C GLN A 613 -2.30 30.54 -14.07
N GLY A 614 -2.54 30.43 -15.39
CA GLY A 614 -3.58 31.20 -16.08
C GLY A 614 -4.99 30.75 -15.69
N GLY A 615 -5.20 29.44 -15.55
CA GLY A 615 -6.43 28.84 -15.04
C GLY A 615 -6.71 29.22 -13.59
N VAL A 616 -5.70 29.16 -12.71
CA VAL A 616 -5.84 29.58 -11.30
C VAL A 616 -6.17 31.08 -11.21
N ALA A 617 -5.52 31.92 -12.00
CA ALA A 617 -5.82 33.36 -12.05
C ALA A 617 -7.28 33.63 -12.50
N ALA A 618 -7.79 32.88 -13.47
CA ALA A 618 -9.19 32.97 -13.89
C ALA A 618 -10.15 32.50 -12.79
N ALA A 619 -9.82 31.42 -12.07
CA ALA A 619 -10.61 30.92 -10.95
C ALA A 619 -10.67 31.91 -9.78
N ILE A 620 -9.57 32.61 -9.48
CA ILE A 620 -9.55 33.69 -8.47
C ILE A 620 -10.52 34.80 -8.88
N ASN A 621 -10.46 35.25 -10.14
CA ASN A 621 -11.40 36.27 -10.63
C ASN A 621 -12.86 35.81 -10.56
N GLN A 622 -13.14 34.56 -10.95
CA GLN A 622 -14.46 33.95 -10.86
C GLN A 622 -14.98 33.93 -9.42
N ALA A 623 -14.15 33.53 -8.45
CA ALA A 623 -14.53 33.49 -7.04
C ALA A 623 -14.89 34.89 -6.50
N LEU A 624 -14.06 35.90 -6.84
CA LEU A 624 -14.27 37.28 -6.40
C LEU A 624 -15.50 37.95 -7.04
N THR A 625 -15.86 37.57 -8.27
CA THR A 625 -17.00 38.12 -9.02
C THR A 625 -18.30 37.32 -8.87
N MET A 626 -18.26 36.16 -8.21
CA MET A 626 -19.42 35.28 -8.01
C MET A 626 -20.58 35.98 -7.29
N SER A 627 -21.82 35.75 -7.76
CA SER A 627 -23.00 36.35 -7.15
C SER A 627 -23.31 35.77 -5.76
N PRO A 628 -23.98 36.51 -4.87
CA PRO A 628 -24.36 36.00 -3.54
C PRO A 628 -25.20 34.71 -3.60
N GLU A 629 -26.06 34.57 -4.60
CA GLU A 629 -26.92 33.39 -4.78
C GLU A 629 -26.08 32.15 -5.13
N GLN A 630 -25.14 32.30 -6.07
CA GLN A 630 -24.22 31.21 -6.45
C GLN A 630 -23.34 30.79 -5.29
N ARG A 631 -22.84 31.76 -4.51
CA ARG A 631 -22.05 31.52 -3.30
C ARG A 631 -22.82 30.72 -2.25
N LEU A 632 -24.06 31.12 -1.98
CA LEU A 632 -24.94 30.42 -1.03
C LEU A 632 -25.24 28.99 -1.50
N GLU A 633 -25.53 28.79 -2.79
CA GLU A 633 -25.83 27.47 -3.35
C GLU A 633 -24.61 26.53 -3.22
N GLN A 634 -23.42 26.98 -3.63
CA GLN A 634 -22.19 26.21 -3.50
C GLN A 634 -21.88 25.89 -2.03
N HIS A 635 -21.96 26.90 -1.17
CA HIS A 635 -21.69 26.73 0.26
C HIS A 635 -22.63 25.72 0.90
N THR A 636 -23.94 25.78 0.59
CA THR A 636 -24.94 24.86 1.16
C THR A 636 -24.60 23.40 0.84
N LYS A 637 -24.19 23.12 -0.41
CA LYS A 637 -23.79 21.77 -0.84
C LYS A 637 -22.52 21.30 -0.11
N LEU A 638 -21.49 22.16 -0.05
CA LEU A 638 -20.23 21.86 0.64
C LEU A 638 -20.46 21.64 2.13
N TYR A 639 -21.20 22.53 2.79
CA TYR A 639 -21.48 22.47 4.22
C TYR A 639 -22.29 21.21 4.58
N LYS A 640 -23.27 20.83 3.77
CA LYS A 640 -24.02 19.57 3.94
C LYS A 640 -23.09 18.34 3.87
N HIS A 641 -22.14 18.33 2.92
CA HIS A 641 -21.19 17.23 2.81
C HIS A 641 -20.28 17.14 4.04
N VAL A 642 -19.66 18.25 4.44
CA VAL A 642 -18.73 18.29 5.59
C VAL A 642 -19.41 17.93 6.90
N THR A 643 -20.67 18.33 7.10
CA THR A 643 -21.45 18.01 8.31
C THR A 643 -21.91 16.56 8.36
N SER A 644 -22.24 15.97 7.21
CA SER A 644 -22.67 14.57 7.12
C SER A 644 -21.49 13.59 7.23
N ASN A 645 -20.37 13.88 6.56
CA ASN A 645 -19.16 13.05 6.55
C ASN A 645 -18.14 13.56 7.56
N ASN A 646 -18.54 13.57 8.83
CA ASN A 646 -17.69 13.99 9.94
C ASN A 646 -16.80 12.83 10.45
N ILE A 647 -15.96 13.13 11.44
CA ILE A 647 -15.01 12.15 12.00
C ILE A 647 -15.67 10.92 12.66
N ALA A 648 -16.87 11.09 13.24
CA ALA A 648 -17.64 10.02 13.86
C ALA A 648 -18.21 9.06 12.80
N ALA A 649 -18.73 9.62 11.70
CA ALA A 649 -19.19 8.85 10.55
C ALA A 649 -18.05 8.04 9.93
N TRP A 650 -16.88 8.66 9.72
CA TRP A 650 -15.68 7.98 9.22
C TRP A 650 -15.25 6.80 10.10
N SER A 651 -15.16 7.01 11.42
CA SER A 651 -14.75 5.96 12.37
C SER A 651 -15.73 4.79 12.36
N THR A 652 -17.03 5.09 12.35
CA THR A 652 -18.09 4.09 12.36
C THR A 652 -18.16 3.31 11.04
N GLN A 653 -18.03 3.99 9.90
CA GLN A 653 -18.03 3.35 8.57
C GLN A 653 -16.84 2.40 8.43
N TYR A 654 -15.65 2.83 8.85
CA TYR A 654 -14.45 1.99 8.82
C TYR A 654 -14.62 0.75 9.69
N LEU A 655 -15.02 0.92 10.96
CA LEU A 655 -15.19 -0.19 11.90
C LEU A 655 -16.29 -1.15 11.45
N HIS A 656 -17.43 -0.64 10.97
CA HIS A 656 -18.52 -1.48 10.45
C HIS A 656 -18.04 -2.33 9.26
N ARG A 657 -17.29 -1.73 8.32
CA ARG A 657 -16.74 -2.44 7.16
C ARG A 657 -15.69 -3.47 7.57
N LEU A 658 -14.82 -3.14 8.53
CA LEU A 658 -13.84 -4.07 9.10
C LEU A 658 -14.53 -5.29 9.73
N LEU A 659 -15.53 -5.07 10.59
CA LEU A 659 -16.27 -6.16 11.25
C LEU A 659 -17.05 -7.03 10.26
N THR A 660 -17.62 -6.40 9.23
CA THR A 660 -18.29 -7.13 8.13
C THR A 660 -17.29 -8.01 7.37
N ASN A 661 -16.09 -7.51 7.10
CA ASN A 661 -15.04 -8.28 6.45
C ASN A 661 -14.58 -9.46 7.33
N LEU A 662 -14.30 -9.21 8.61
CA LEU A 662 -13.88 -10.23 9.58
C LEU A 662 -14.91 -11.36 9.75
N SER A 663 -16.21 -11.04 9.64
CA SER A 663 -17.28 -12.05 9.75
C SER A 663 -17.58 -12.78 8.45
N SER A 664 -17.38 -12.15 7.29
CA SER A 664 -17.64 -12.76 5.98
C SER A 664 -16.50 -13.66 5.53
N PHE A 665 -15.26 -13.26 5.84
CA PHE A 665 -14.07 -14.07 5.63
C PHE A 665 -13.68 -14.61 7.00
N ASP A 666 -14.40 -15.62 7.46
CA ASP A 666 -14.01 -16.36 8.65
C ASP A 666 -12.67 -17.07 8.35
N GLN A 667 -11.58 -16.35 8.59
CA GLN A 667 -10.21 -16.84 8.48
C GLN A 667 -9.92 -17.91 9.55
N SER A 668 -10.92 -18.33 10.35
CA SER A 668 -10.75 -19.30 11.43
C SER A 668 -10.67 -20.76 10.98
N ILE A 669 -11.06 -21.11 9.75
CA ILE A 669 -10.80 -22.45 9.20
C ILE A 669 -9.49 -22.40 8.41
N ALA A 670 -8.40 -22.06 9.09
CA ALA A 670 -7.07 -22.36 8.57
C ALA A 670 -6.93 -23.88 8.53
N THR A 671 -6.54 -24.43 7.39
CA THR A 671 -6.23 -25.86 7.26
C THR A 671 -5.20 -26.22 8.35
N PRO A 672 -5.44 -27.21 9.22
CA PRO A 672 -4.53 -27.48 10.33
C PRO A 672 -3.17 -27.97 9.83
N ALA A 673 -2.11 -27.69 10.60
CA ALA A 673 -0.77 -28.22 10.29
C ALA A 673 -0.79 -29.74 10.41
N LEU A 674 -0.11 -30.43 9.49
CA LEU A 674 -0.07 -31.89 9.45
C LEU A 674 0.37 -32.48 10.80
N ASP A 675 -0.52 -33.25 11.44
CA ASP A 675 -0.18 -34.03 12.63
C ASP A 675 0.71 -35.22 12.25
N ARG A 676 2.03 -34.98 12.31
CA ARG A 676 3.06 -35.97 12.00
C ARG A 676 2.99 -37.19 12.93
N ALA A 677 2.51 -37.05 14.16
CA ALA A 677 2.38 -38.17 15.09
C ALA A 677 1.20 -39.08 14.71
N LYS A 678 0.04 -38.49 14.39
CA LYS A 678 -1.11 -39.23 13.86
C LYS A 678 -0.77 -39.94 12.55
N LEU A 679 -0.10 -39.24 11.62
CA LEU A 679 0.39 -39.79 10.36
C LEU A 679 1.30 -41.00 10.58
N LEU A 680 2.30 -40.87 11.47
CA LEU A 680 3.28 -41.93 11.73
C LEU A 680 2.63 -43.16 12.39
N LYS A 681 1.69 -42.94 13.30
CA LYS A 681 0.95 -44.03 13.95
C LYS A 681 0.18 -44.86 12.91
N GLN A 682 -0.54 -44.21 12.00
CA GLN A 682 -1.29 -44.90 10.97
C GLN A 682 -0.36 -45.61 9.97
N TYR A 683 0.75 -44.95 9.57
CA TYR A 683 1.76 -45.55 8.70
C TYR A 683 2.29 -46.88 9.25
N ARG A 684 2.59 -46.95 10.56
CA ARG A 684 3.09 -48.18 11.20
C ARG A 684 2.10 -49.34 11.18
N ILE A 685 0.81 -49.05 11.36
CA ILE A 685 -0.24 -50.07 11.41
C ILE A 685 -0.58 -50.59 10.01
N ALA A 686 -0.57 -49.68 9.01
CA ALA A 686 -0.96 -49.99 7.65
C ALA A 686 0.01 -50.95 6.96
N ARG A 687 -0.54 -52.00 6.34
CA ARG A 687 0.19 -52.98 5.52
C ARG A 687 0.17 -52.65 4.03
N LYS A 688 -0.83 -51.89 3.59
CA LYS A 688 -0.96 -51.37 2.22
C LYS A 688 -0.97 -49.85 2.24
N ARG A 689 0.08 -49.23 1.71
CA ARG A 689 0.28 -47.77 1.77
C ARG A 689 0.42 -47.21 0.37
N LEU A 690 -0.33 -46.17 0.06
CA LEU A 690 -0.32 -45.49 -1.24
C LEU A 690 0.15 -44.04 -1.05
N PHE A 691 1.14 -43.62 -1.84
CA PHE A 691 1.68 -42.26 -1.84
C PHE A 691 1.46 -41.64 -3.21
N MET A 692 0.92 -40.41 -3.22
CA MET A 692 0.65 -39.63 -4.41
C MET A 692 1.27 -38.24 -4.23
N PHE A 693 2.31 -37.93 -4.99
CA PHE A 693 3.03 -36.66 -4.85
C PHE A 693 2.99 -35.89 -6.16
N ASP A 694 2.61 -34.62 -6.08
CA ASP A 694 2.95 -33.68 -7.14
C ASP A 694 4.47 -33.38 -7.15
N TYR A 695 4.98 -32.94 -8.29
CA TYR A 695 6.40 -32.65 -8.48
C TYR A 695 6.77 -31.18 -8.21
N ASP A 696 6.08 -30.23 -8.87
CA ASP A 696 6.47 -28.82 -8.95
C ASP A 696 5.81 -28.04 -7.82
N GLY A 697 6.59 -27.44 -6.92
CA GLY A 697 6.04 -26.76 -5.74
C GLY A 697 5.74 -27.68 -4.55
N THR A 698 5.76 -29.01 -4.78
CA THR A 698 5.61 -30.03 -3.73
C THR A 698 6.93 -30.71 -3.37
N LEU A 699 7.59 -31.40 -4.32
CA LEU A 699 8.88 -32.07 -4.10
C LEU A 699 10.07 -31.18 -4.44
N THR A 700 9.87 -30.26 -5.38
CA THR A 700 10.86 -29.27 -5.81
C THR A 700 10.28 -27.86 -5.65
N PRO A 701 11.05 -26.83 -5.27
CA PRO A 701 10.53 -25.47 -5.20
C PRO A 701 10.11 -24.94 -6.58
N ILE A 702 9.05 -24.13 -6.65
CA ILE A 702 8.64 -23.47 -7.90
C ILE A 702 9.75 -22.51 -8.36
N VAL A 703 10.26 -22.72 -9.57
CA VAL A 703 11.29 -21.88 -10.20
C VAL A 703 10.74 -21.09 -11.39
N LYS A 704 11.42 -20.00 -11.76
CA LYS A 704 10.98 -19.12 -12.87
C LYS A 704 11.09 -19.79 -14.23
N ASP A 705 12.12 -20.62 -14.40
CA ASP A 705 12.31 -21.45 -15.59
C ASP A 705 11.92 -22.88 -15.23
N PRO A 706 10.83 -23.42 -15.81
CA PRO A 706 10.39 -24.78 -15.52
C PRO A 706 11.49 -25.82 -15.71
N GLN A 707 12.42 -25.67 -16.67
CA GLN A 707 13.49 -26.65 -16.89
C GLN A 707 14.54 -26.66 -15.77
N ALA A 708 14.60 -25.61 -14.94
CA ALA A 708 15.52 -25.52 -13.82
C ALA A 708 15.00 -26.16 -12.51
N ALA A 709 13.81 -26.78 -12.54
CA ALA A 709 13.19 -27.44 -11.39
C ALA A 709 13.83 -28.80 -11.09
N ILE A 710 15.13 -28.83 -10.84
CA ILE A 710 15.91 -30.06 -10.69
C ILE A 710 15.76 -30.59 -9.26
N PRO A 711 15.48 -31.89 -9.05
CA PRO A 711 15.34 -32.45 -7.72
C PRO A 711 16.70 -32.60 -7.06
N SER A 712 16.82 -32.17 -5.80
CA SER A 712 18.07 -32.33 -5.06
C SER A 712 18.37 -33.79 -4.75
N ASP A 713 19.65 -34.12 -4.57
CA ASP A 713 20.11 -35.44 -4.11
C ASP A 713 19.35 -35.96 -2.89
N ARG A 714 19.02 -35.06 -1.96
CA ARG A 714 18.28 -35.41 -0.75
C ARG A 714 16.88 -35.89 -1.08
N VAL A 715 16.18 -35.20 -1.99
CA VAL A 715 14.83 -35.58 -2.46
C VAL A 715 14.87 -36.97 -3.08
N LEU A 716 15.79 -37.20 -4.02
CA LEU A 716 15.92 -38.47 -4.73
C LEU A 716 16.21 -39.64 -3.78
N ARG A 717 17.15 -39.48 -2.84
CA ARG A 717 17.46 -40.52 -1.85
C ARG A 717 16.27 -40.81 -0.95
N THR A 718 15.59 -39.78 -0.45
CA THR A 718 14.43 -39.94 0.44
C THR A 718 13.27 -40.66 -0.27
N ILE A 719 12.96 -40.30 -1.52
CA ILE A 719 11.92 -40.96 -2.30
C ILE A 719 12.31 -42.40 -2.64
N LYS A 720 13.57 -42.64 -3.03
CA LYS A 720 14.09 -43.99 -3.31
C LYS A 720 13.99 -44.91 -2.10
N THR A 721 14.36 -44.43 -0.90
CA THR A 721 14.21 -45.22 0.33
C THR A 721 12.75 -45.51 0.66
N LEU A 722 11.84 -44.55 0.42
CA LEU A 722 10.41 -44.77 0.63
C LEU A 722 9.84 -45.84 -0.30
N ALA A 723 10.22 -45.79 -1.58
CA ALA A 723 9.76 -46.71 -2.62
C ALA A 723 10.37 -48.12 -2.50
N ALA A 724 11.49 -48.26 -1.79
CA ALA A 724 12.13 -49.56 -1.56
C ALA A 724 11.34 -50.48 -0.60
N ASP A 725 10.47 -49.94 0.26
CA ASP A 725 9.59 -50.75 1.13
C ASP A 725 8.48 -51.38 0.27
N PRO A 726 8.37 -52.72 0.19
CA PRO A 726 7.38 -53.39 -0.64
C PRO A 726 5.91 -53.16 -0.19
N LYS A 727 5.69 -52.62 1.03
CA LYS A 727 4.36 -52.22 1.50
C LYS A 727 3.92 -50.86 0.93
N ASN A 728 4.84 -50.11 0.33
CA ASN A 728 4.61 -48.76 -0.20
C ASN A 728 4.46 -48.80 -1.72
N ALA A 729 3.33 -48.29 -2.23
CA ALA A 729 3.17 -47.92 -3.62
C ALA A 729 3.35 -46.41 -3.75
N VAL A 730 4.44 -45.96 -4.38
CA VAL A 730 4.78 -44.53 -4.49
C VAL A 730 4.59 -44.04 -5.92
N TRP A 731 3.78 -43.00 -6.07
CA TRP A 731 3.41 -42.41 -7.35
C TRP A 731 3.76 -40.93 -7.40
N ILE A 732 4.41 -40.52 -8.50
CA ILE A 732 4.65 -39.12 -8.83
C ILE A 732 3.66 -38.71 -9.93
N ILE A 733 2.79 -37.75 -9.63
CA ILE A 733 1.74 -37.27 -10.53
C ILE A 733 2.07 -35.83 -10.91
N SER A 734 2.61 -35.63 -12.11
CA SER A 734 3.16 -34.36 -12.53
C SER A 734 2.49 -33.81 -13.80
N GLY A 735 2.51 -32.49 -13.93
CA GLY A 735 2.21 -31.80 -15.19
C GLY A 735 3.34 -31.82 -16.23
N ARG A 736 4.50 -32.40 -15.89
CA ARG A 736 5.68 -32.54 -16.76
C ARG A 736 5.53 -33.66 -17.78
N ASP A 737 6.34 -33.59 -18.83
CA ASP A 737 6.36 -34.61 -19.88
C ASP A 737 7.12 -35.87 -19.44
N GLN A 738 7.03 -36.93 -20.26
CA GLN A 738 7.65 -38.23 -20.01
C GLN A 738 9.18 -38.14 -19.98
N ALA A 739 9.77 -37.38 -20.90
CA ALA A 739 11.22 -37.26 -21.05
C ALA A 739 11.86 -36.64 -19.80
N PHE A 740 11.24 -35.60 -19.25
CA PHE A 740 11.69 -34.95 -18.03
C PHE A 740 11.59 -35.89 -16.81
N LEU A 741 10.46 -36.59 -16.65
CA LEU A 741 10.29 -37.52 -15.53
C LEU A 741 11.25 -38.72 -15.64
N ASP A 742 11.50 -39.23 -16.84
CA ASP A 742 12.45 -40.32 -17.08
C ASP A 742 13.89 -39.91 -16.77
N GLU A 743 14.30 -38.70 -17.18
CA GLU A 743 15.64 -38.18 -16.91
C GLU A 743 15.91 -38.09 -15.39
N TRP A 744 14.97 -37.53 -14.62
CA TRP A 744 15.21 -37.20 -13.22
C TRP A 744 14.77 -38.27 -12.21
N MET A 745 13.73 -39.03 -12.51
CA MET A 745 13.17 -40.05 -11.59
C MET A 745 13.04 -41.43 -12.23
N GLY A 746 13.27 -41.54 -13.55
CA GLY A 746 13.12 -42.79 -14.30
C GLY A 746 14.01 -43.92 -13.79
N HIS A 747 15.19 -43.57 -13.28
CA HIS A 747 16.19 -44.50 -12.73
C HIS A 747 15.78 -45.21 -11.42
N ILE A 748 14.63 -44.87 -10.83
CA ILE A 748 14.08 -45.55 -9.64
C ILE A 748 12.96 -46.51 -10.10
N PRO A 749 13.25 -47.82 -10.23
CA PRO A 749 12.31 -48.76 -10.83
C PRO A 749 11.06 -48.98 -9.99
N GLU A 750 11.08 -48.74 -8.68
CA GLU A 750 9.93 -48.94 -7.80
C GLU A 750 8.86 -47.83 -7.89
N LEU A 751 9.13 -46.73 -8.60
CA LEU A 751 8.19 -45.61 -8.74
C LEU A 751 7.18 -45.82 -9.87
N GLY A 752 5.92 -45.50 -9.57
CA GLY A 752 4.92 -45.21 -10.59
C GLY A 752 5.03 -43.74 -11.02
N LEU A 753 5.04 -43.48 -12.31
CA LEU A 753 5.11 -42.12 -12.85
C LEU A 753 3.86 -41.81 -13.66
N SER A 754 3.33 -40.61 -13.48
CA SER A 754 2.19 -40.09 -14.22
C SER A 754 2.56 -38.71 -14.79
N ALA A 755 2.68 -38.63 -16.11
CA ALA A 755 3.05 -37.42 -16.84
C ALA A 755 1.82 -36.69 -17.42
N GLU A 756 2.00 -35.41 -17.75
CA GLU A 756 1.00 -34.53 -18.38
C GLU A 756 -0.37 -34.60 -17.67
N HIS A 757 -0.37 -34.41 -16.35
CA HIS A 757 -1.56 -34.41 -15.47
C HIS A 757 -2.37 -35.73 -15.50
N GLY A 758 -1.75 -36.85 -15.89
CA GLY A 758 -2.41 -38.16 -15.91
C GLY A 758 -2.65 -38.75 -17.28
N CYS A 759 -2.16 -38.13 -18.35
CA CYS A 759 -2.33 -38.67 -19.70
C CYS A 759 -1.46 -39.88 -19.98
N PHE A 760 -0.28 -39.93 -19.36
CA PHE A 760 0.66 -41.03 -19.53
C PHE A 760 1.00 -41.65 -18.19
N ILE A 761 1.00 -42.97 -18.14
CA ILE A 761 1.31 -43.74 -16.94
C ILE A 761 2.45 -44.69 -17.23
N ARG A 762 3.47 -44.67 -16.37
CA ARG A 762 4.49 -45.72 -16.29
C ARG A 762 4.31 -46.46 -14.98
N LYS A 763 4.01 -47.76 -15.05
CA LYS A 763 3.81 -48.59 -13.86
C LYS A 763 5.13 -48.85 -13.14
N PRO A 764 5.10 -49.08 -11.80
CA PRO A 764 6.28 -49.54 -11.08
C PRO A 764 6.88 -50.79 -11.74
N ARG A 765 8.20 -50.81 -11.88
CA ARG A 765 9.02 -51.87 -12.49
C ARG A 765 8.74 -52.11 -13.98
N SER A 766 8.18 -51.12 -14.67
CA SER A 766 8.00 -51.11 -16.12
C SER A 766 8.69 -49.89 -16.71
N ASP A 767 9.25 -50.05 -17.91
CA ASP A 767 9.82 -48.96 -18.71
C ASP A 767 8.81 -48.43 -19.76
N ASP A 768 7.63 -49.06 -19.86
CA ASP A 768 6.64 -48.73 -20.87
C ASP A 768 5.65 -47.66 -20.39
N TRP A 769 5.51 -46.60 -21.18
CA TRP A 769 4.51 -45.56 -20.96
C TRP A 769 3.19 -45.92 -21.65
N GLU A 770 2.13 -46.11 -20.86
CA GLU A 770 0.76 -46.27 -21.35
C GLU A 770 0.15 -44.90 -21.65
N ASN A 771 -0.28 -44.66 -22.89
CA ASN A 771 -1.00 -43.43 -23.28
C ASN A 771 -2.51 -43.61 -23.10
N LEU A 772 -3.09 -42.94 -22.11
CA LEU A 772 -4.52 -43.01 -21.84
C LEU A 772 -5.37 -42.16 -22.79
N ALA A 773 -4.76 -41.26 -23.54
CA ALA A 773 -5.41 -40.37 -24.49
C ALA A 773 -5.27 -40.83 -25.95
N GLU A 774 -4.72 -42.02 -26.22
CA GLU A 774 -4.43 -42.52 -27.57
C GLU A 774 -5.67 -42.69 -28.45
N ARG A 775 -6.86 -42.85 -27.84
CA ARG A 775 -8.15 -42.98 -28.54
C ARG A 775 -8.88 -41.65 -28.79
N THR A 776 -8.30 -40.53 -28.35
CA THR A 776 -8.94 -39.22 -28.40
C THR A 776 -8.50 -38.45 -29.64
N ASP A 777 -9.45 -37.86 -30.36
CA ASP A 777 -9.17 -37.00 -31.51
C ASP A 777 -8.49 -35.68 -31.05
N MET A 778 -7.25 -35.46 -31.50
CA MET A 778 -6.45 -34.27 -31.18
C MET A 778 -6.60 -33.14 -32.21
N GLY A 779 -7.58 -33.22 -33.12
CA GLY A 779 -7.87 -32.19 -34.13
C GLY A 779 -8.08 -30.78 -33.55
N TRP A 780 -8.54 -30.69 -32.31
CA TRP A 780 -8.68 -29.44 -31.56
C TRP A 780 -7.36 -28.66 -31.39
N GLN A 781 -6.20 -29.34 -31.34
CA GLN A 781 -4.92 -28.69 -31.08
C GLN A 781 -4.57 -27.65 -32.15
N LYS A 782 -4.91 -27.91 -33.41
CA LYS A 782 -4.66 -26.97 -34.51
C LYS A 782 -5.46 -25.67 -34.32
N GLU A 783 -6.75 -25.80 -34.00
CA GLU A 783 -7.63 -24.65 -33.76
C GLU A 783 -7.18 -23.83 -32.54
N VAL A 784 -6.76 -24.51 -31.46
CA VAL A 784 -6.21 -23.85 -30.27
C VAL A 784 -4.89 -23.14 -30.56
N VAL A 785 -3.98 -23.75 -31.32
CA VAL A 785 -2.71 -23.12 -31.71
C VAL A 785 -2.96 -21.84 -32.51
N ASP A 786 -3.90 -21.85 -33.46
CA ASP A 786 -4.22 -20.68 -34.26
C ASP A 786 -4.76 -19.53 -33.39
N ILE A 787 -5.63 -19.85 -32.42
CA ILE A 787 -6.14 -18.87 -31.45
C ILE A 787 -5.01 -18.37 -30.54
N PHE A 788 -4.22 -19.25 -29.95
CA PHE A 788 -3.09 -18.86 -29.11
C PHE A 788 -2.05 -18.03 -29.87
N GLN A 789 -1.80 -18.32 -31.14
CA GLN A 789 -0.90 -17.55 -31.99
C GLN A 789 -1.42 -16.11 -32.16
N HIS A 790 -2.72 -15.96 -32.43
CA HIS A 790 -3.37 -14.64 -32.52
C HIS A 790 -3.17 -13.78 -31.27
N TYR A 791 -3.32 -14.36 -30.07
CA TYR A 791 -3.09 -13.64 -28.82
C TYR A 791 -1.60 -13.46 -28.49
N THR A 792 -0.75 -14.38 -28.92
CA THR A 792 0.72 -14.30 -28.74
C THR A 792 1.31 -13.11 -29.47
N GLU A 793 0.91 -12.90 -30.74
CA GLU A 793 1.38 -11.79 -31.57
C GLU A 793 0.98 -10.41 -31.02
N ARG A 794 -0.12 -10.35 -30.26
CA ARG A 794 -0.65 -9.12 -29.68
C ARG A 794 -0.15 -8.86 -28.27
N THR A 795 0.39 -9.89 -27.59
CA THR A 795 0.74 -9.84 -26.18
C THR A 795 2.25 -10.05 -26.01
N GLN A 796 3.00 -8.95 -25.97
CA GLN A 796 4.46 -9.00 -25.80
C GLN A 796 4.84 -9.77 -24.53
N GLY A 797 5.84 -10.65 -24.63
CA GLY A 797 6.31 -11.50 -23.54
C GLY A 797 5.51 -12.79 -23.34
N SER A 798 4.42 -13.01 -24.08
CA SER A 798 3.71 -14.29 -24.08
C SER A 798 4.33 -15.30 -25.04
N PHE A 799 4.11 -16.59 -24.80
CA PHE A 799 4.55 -17.67 -25.69
C PHE A 799 3.67 -18.91 -25.54
N ILE A 800 3.70 -19.79 -26.53
CA ILE A 800 2.95 -21.04 -26.55
C ILE A 800 3.89 -22.20 -26.21
N GLU A 801 3.52 -22.99 -25.21
CA GLU A 801 4.11 -24.29 -24.90
C GLU A 801 3.21 -25.39 -25.48
N ARG A 802 3.81 -26.31 -26.24
CA ARG A 802 3.10 -27.43 -26.85
C ARG A 802 3.50 -28.74 -26.17
N LYS A 803 2.59 -29.35 -25.43
CA LYS A 803 2.71 -30.71 -24.89
C LYS A 803 2.00 -31.69 -25.81
N ARG A 804 2.13 -33.01 -25.59
CA ARG A 804 1.53 -34.02 -26.48
C ARG A 804 0.00 -33.99 -26.43
N VAL A 805 -0.58 -33.74 -25.26
CA VAL A 805 -2.03 -33.78 -25.04
C VAL A 805 -2.62 -32.46 -24.50
N ALA A 806 -1.77 -31.44 -24.29
CA ALA A 806 -2.16 -30.15 -23.75
C ALA A 806 -1.43 -29.01 -24.46
N LEU A 807 -2.09 -27.87 -24.59
CA LEU A 807 -1.50 -26.64 -25.10
C LEU A 807 -1.59 -25.58 -24.03
N THR A 808 -0.46 -24.94 -23.71
CA THR A 808 -0.42 -23.90 -22.67
C THR A 808 0.08 -22.59 -23.26
N TRP A 809 -0.70 -21.54 -23.10
CA TRP A 809 -0.28 -20.17 -23.42
C TRP A 809 0.18 -19.46 -22.15
N HIS A 810 1.46 -19.10 -22.11
CA HIS A 810 2.08 -18.42 -20.98
C HIS A 810 2.10 -16.92 -21.23
N TYR A 811 1.60 -16.13 -20.27
CA TYR A 811 1.64 -14.67 -20.33
C TYR A 811 2.32 -14.05 -19.10
N ARG A 812 3.03 -14.86 -18.30
CA ARG A 812 3.71 -14.41 -17.07
C ARG A 812 4.75 -13.30 -17.29
N ARG A 813 5.36 -13.22 -18.48
CA ARG A 813 6.33 -12.15 -18.82
C ARG A 813 5.67 -10.95 -19.52
N ALA A 814 4.36 -11.00 -19.77
CA ALA A 814 3.62 -9.86 -20.29
C ALA A 814 3.31 -8.85 -19.18
N ASP A 815 2.85 -7.66 -19.56
CA ASP A 815 2.29 -6.71 -18.59
C ASP A 815 1.14 -7.39 -17.80
N PRO A 816 1.09 -7.33 -16.46
CA PRO A 816 0.11 -8.08 -15.68
C PRO A 816 -1.35 -7.71 -15.97
N GLU A 817 -1.63 -6.43 -16.23
CA GLU A 817 -3.00 -5.97 -16.52
C GLU A 817 -3.39 -6.36 -17.95
N TYR A 818 -2.52 -6.04 -18.91
CA TYR A 818 -2.79 -6.36 -20.31
C TYR A 818 -2.79 -7.87 -20.60
N GLY A 819 -1.85 -8.61 -20.00
CA GLY A 819 -1.74 -10.06 -20.11
C GLY A 819 -2.95 -10.77 -19.51
N ALA A 820 -3.42 -10.35 -18.33
CA ALA A 820 -4.64 -10.90 -17.74
C ALA A 820 -5.90 -10.54 -18.56
N PHE A 821 -5.97 -9.33 -19.13
CA PHE A 821 -7.04 -8.94 -20.05
C PHE A 821 -7.06 -9.83 -21.30
N GLN A 822 -5.90 -10.01 -21.94
CA GLN A 822 -5.75 -10.85 -23.13
C GLN A 822 -6.02 -12.32 -22.83
N ALA A 823 -5.66 -12.80 -21.63
CA ALA A 823 -6.01 -14.14 -21.18
C ALA A 823 -7.53 -14.31 -21.02
N LYS A 824 -8.24 -13.32 -20.46
CA LYS A 824 -9.71 -13.39 -20.37
C LYS A 824 -10.36 -13.44 -21.76
N GLU A 825 -9.91 -12.60 -22.69
CA GLU A 825 -10.42 -12.62 -24.07
C GLU A 825 -10.06 -13.91 -24.80
N CYS A 826 -8.84 -14.42 -24.65
CA CYS A 826 -8.39 -15.68 -25.23
C CYS A 826 -9.19 -16.86 -24.70
N ARG A 827 -9.41 -16.91 -23.39
CA ARG A 827 -10.24 -17.93 -22.74
C ARG A 827 -11.66 -17.90 -23.27
N ARG A 828 -12.29 -16.72 -23.31
CA ARG A 828 -13.64 -16.55 -23.85
C ARG A 828 -13.73 -17.01 -25.31
N HIS A 829 -12.74 -16.66 -26.12
CA HIS A 829 -12.66 -17.10 -27.52
C HIS A 829 -12.55 -18.62 -27.62
N LEU A 830 -11.71 -19.27 -26.82
CA LEU A 830 -11.56 -20.74 -26.79
C LEU A 830 -12.85 -21.44 -26.33
N GLU A 831 -13.49 -20.95 -25.26
CA GLU A 831 -14.74 -21.50 -24.73
C GLU A 831 -15.90 -21.35 -25.72
N GLU A 832 -15.97 -20.23 -26.45
CA GLU A 832 -17.03 -19.98 -27.45
C GLU A 832 -16.85 -20.74 -28.76
N THR A 833 -15.62 -21.18 -29.09
CA THR A 833 -15.27 -21.86 -30.34
C THR A 833 -14.92 -23.33 -30.13
N VAL A 834 -13.69 -23.61 -29.67
CA VAL A 834 -13.14 -24.95 -29.50
C VAL A 834 -13.92 -25.72 -28.44
N GLY A 835 -14.24 -25.11 -27.30
CA GLY A 835 -14.95 -25.76 -26.19
C GLY A 835 -16.40 -26.18 -26.51
N LYS A 836 -17.03 -25.62 -27.55
CA LYS A 836 -18.35 -26.07 -28.03
C LYS A 836 -18.26 -27.20 -29.05
N LYS A 837 -17.13 -27.29 -29.76
CA LYS A 837 -16.90 -28.21 -30.87
C LYS A 837 -16.23 -29.50 -30.41
N TRP A 838 -15.37 -29.41 -29.40
CA TRP A 838 -14.52 -30.48 -28.91
C TRP A 838 -14.72 -30.66 -27.40
N ASP A 839 -14.55 -31.89 -26.91
CA ASP A 839 -14.61 -32.19 -25.47
C ASP A 839 -13.28 -31.82 -24.80
N VAL A 840 -13.04 -30.52 -24.68
CA VAL A 840 -11.83 -29.93 -24.08
C VAL A 840 -12.19 -28.92 -23.01
N GLU A 841 -11.37 -28.89 -21.97
CA GLU A 841 -11.44 -27.94 -20.87
C GLU A 841 -10.40 -26.84 -21.07
N VAL A 842 -10.82 -25.58 -20.91
CA VAL A 842 -9.94 -24.40 -20.90
C VAL A 842 -9.73 -23.96 -19.48
N MET A 843 -8.53 -24.17 -18.96
CA MET A 843 -8.16 -23.83 -17.59
C MET A 843 -7.34 -22.56 -17.56
N ALA A 844 -7.58 -21.74 -16.53
CA ALA A 844 -6.71 -20.62 -16.19
C ALA A 844 -5.81 -21.02 -15.02
N GLY A 845 -4.50 -20.99 -15.22
CA GLY A 845 -3.52 -21.19 -14.15
C GLY A 845 -2.81 -19.89 -13.77
N LYS A 846 -1.71 -20.00 -13.00
CA LYS A 846 -0.94 -18.84 -12.52
C LYS A 846 -0.19 -18.15 -13.67
N ALA A 847 -0.86 -17.19 -14.31
CA ALA A 847 -0.40 -16.45 -15.48
C ALA A 847 -0.19 -17.32 -16.74
N ASN A 848 -1.07 -18.31 -16.94
CA ASN A 848 -1.16 -19.11 -18.14
C ASN A 848 -2.62 -19.54 -18.43
N LEU A 849 -2.89 -19.94 -19.67
CA LEU A 849 -4.10 -20.63 -20.08
C LEU A 849 -3.72 -21.99 -20.63
N GLU A 850 -4.34 -23.06 -20.13
CA GLU A 850 -4.09 -24.42 -20.59
C GLU A 850 -5.36 -25.00 -21.19
N VAL A 851 -5.24 -25.63 -22.36
CA VAL A 851 -6.33 -26.38 -23.00
C VAL A 851 -5.94 -27.85 -23.05
N ARG A 852 -6.81 -28.71 -22.54
CA ARG A 852 -6.63 -30.16 -22.48
C ARG A 852 -7.97 -30.90 -22.63
N PRO A 853 -8.00 -32.20 -22.94
CA PRO A 853 -9.23 -32.98 -22.93
C PRO A 853 -9.86 -33.09 -21.53
N THR A 854 -11.19 -32.99 -21.43
CA THR A 854 -11.93 -32.94 -20.15
C THR A 854 -11.74 -34.19 -19.28
N PHE A 855 -11.55 -35.35 -19.91
CA PHE A 855 -11.48 -36.64 -19.20
C PHE A 855 -10.13 -36.90 -18.52
N VAL A 856 -9.09 -36.08 -18.76
CA VAL A 856 -7.77 -36.28 -18.15
C VAL A 856 -7.42 -35.17 -17.16
N ASN A 857 -7.56 -35.50 -15.88
CA ASN A 857 -7.08 -34.67 -14.77
C ASN A 857 -6.38 -35.54 -13.70
N LYS A 858 -5.64 -34.89 -12.79
CA LYS A 858 -4.92 -35.59 -11.71
C LYS A 858 -5.87 -36.36 -10.79
N GLY A 859 -7.09 -35.85 -10.60
CA GLY A 859 -8.15 -36.51 -9.82
C GLY A 859 -8.55 -37.88 -10.38
N PHE A 860 -8.66 -38.02 -11.70
CA PHE A 860 -8.96 -39.27 -12.37
C PHE A 860 -7.90 -40.33 -12.08
N ILE A 861 -6.61 -39.95 -12.11
CA ILE A 861 -5.50 -40.84 -11.74
C ILE A 861 -5.58 -41.23 -10.26
N ALA A 862 -5.82 -40.28 -9.36
CA ALA A 862 -5.96 -40.58 -7.94
C ALA A 862 -7.08 -41.61 -7.69
N SER A 863 -8.27 -41.42 -8.27
CA SER A 863 -9.37 -42.39 -8.18
C SER A 863 -9.03 -43.75 -8.81
N ARG A 864 -8.30 -43.76 -9.94
CA ARG A 864 -7.87 -45.00 -10.60
C ARG A 864 -6.87 -45.77 -9.75
N LEU A 865 -5.86 -45.11 -9.18
CA LEU A 865 -4.87 -45.74 -8.31
C LEU A 865 -5.52 -46.35 -7.07
N VAL A 866 -6.47 -45.64 -6.44
CA VAL A 866 -7.24 -46.21 -5.32
C VAL A 866 -7.96 -47.50 -5.74
N LYS A 867 -8.61 -47.52 -6.91
CA LYS A 867 -9.30 -48.73 -7.42
C LYS A 867 -8.34 -49.86 -7.79
N GLU A 868 -7.20 -49.55 -8.40
CA GLU A 868 -6.20 -50.54 -8.85
C GLU A 868 -5.51 -51.22 -7.67
N TYR A 869 -5.24 -50.47 -6.60
CA TYR A 869 -4.64 -51.01 -5.38
C TYR A 869 -5.67 -51.53 -4.36
N GLY A 870 -6.98 -51.40 -4.62
CA GLY A 870 -8.06 -52.04 -3.85
C GLY A 870 -9.46 -51.44 -4.06
N PRO A 871 -10.38 -52.10 -4.81
CA PRO A 871 -11.68 -51.53 -5.16
C PRO A 871 -12.80 -51.72 -4.09
N LEU A 872 -12.57 -52.57 -3.08
CA LEU A 872 -13.53 -52.90 -2.00
C LEU A 872 -12.97 -52.44 -0.63
N PRO A 873 -13.81 -52.14 0.38
CA PRO A 873 -13.39 -51.67 1.71
C PRO A 873 -12.36 -52.58 2.41
N GLU A 874 -12.43 -53.90 2.19
CA GLU A 874 -11.49 -54.88 2.75
C GLU A 874 -10.15 -54.98 1.98
N SER A 875 -10.08 -54.41 0.78
CA SER A 875 -8.92 -54.48 -0.12
C SER A 875 -8.22 -53.14 -0.32
N ALA A 876 -8.88 -52.03 0.04
CA ALA A 876 -8.44 -50.66 -0.14
C ALA A 876 -7.14 -50.34 0.62
N PRO A 877 -6.39 -49.31 0.21
CA PRO A 877 -5.22 -48.85 0.95
C PRO A 877 -5.59 -48.44 2.39
N GLU A 878 -4.82 -48.92 3.36
CA GLU A 878 -5.00 -48.62 4.79
C GLU A 878 -4.32 -47.30 5.19
N PHE A 879 -3.53 -46.74 4.28
CA PHE A 879 -2.87 -45.45 4.41
C PHE A 879 -2.69 -44.82 3.03
N ILE A 880 -3.10 -43.56 2.91
CA ILE A 880 -2.94 -42.73 1.71
C ILE A 880 -2.34 -41.40 2.11
N LEU A 881 -1.21 -41.03 1.51
CA LEU A 881 -0.63 -39.69 1.63
C LEU A 881 -0.60 -39.03 0.26
N CYS A 882 -1.39 -37.96 0.10
CA CYS A 882 -1.49 -37.18 -1.12
C CYS A 882 -0.98 -35.76 -0.87
N LEU A 883 0.06 -35.34 -1.58
CA LEU A 883 0.70 -34.02 -1.44
C LEU A 883 0.62 -33.23 -2.75
N GLY A 884 0.22 -31.96 -2.66
CA GLY A 884 0.13 -31.05 -3.81
C GLY A 884 0.16 -29.58 -3.38
N ASP A 885 0.46 -28.64 -4.28
CA ASP A 885 0.62 -27.22 -3.99
C ASP A 885 -0.30 -26.30 -4.83
N ASP A 886 -0.81 -26.77 -5.97
CA ASP A 886 -1.48 -25.94 -6.96
C ASP A 886 -3.00 -26.18 -7.04
N PHE A 887 -3.65 -25.60 -8.04
CA PHE A 887 -5.10 -25.76 -8.27
C PHE A 887 -5.44 -27.13 -8.90
N THR A 888 -4.54 -27.69 -9.70
CA THR A 888 -4.74 -29.00 -10.34
C THR A 888 -4.68 -30.15 -9.33
N ASP A 889 -3.99 -29.93 -8.21
CA ASP A 889 -3.93 -30.90 -7.11
C ASP A 889 -5.22 -30.96 -6.27
N GLU A 890 -6.03 -29.89 -6.28
CA GLU A 890 -7.34 -29.88 -5.63
C GLU A 890 -8.26 -30.95 -6.22
N ASP A 891 -8.10 -31.30 -7.50
CA ASP A 891 -8.83 -32.40 -8.13
C ASP A 891 -8.43 -33.76 -7.52
N MET A 892 -7.17 -33.95 -7.09
CA MET A 892 -6.76 -35.16 -6.36
C MET A 892 -7.41 -35.20 -4.98
N PHE A 893 -7.43 -34.07 -4.27
CA PHE A 893 -8.02 -34.01 -2.93
C PHE A 893 -9.53 -34.27 -2.97
N ARG A 894 -10.23 -33.69 -3.94
CA ARG A 894 -11.67 -33.91 -4.17
C ARG A 894 -11.96 -35.36 -4.55
N ALA A 895 -11.18 -35.92 -5.49
CA ALA A 895 -11.32 -37.31 -5.92
C ALA A 895 -11.14 -38.30 -4.75
N LEU A 896 -10.19 -38.06 -3.86
CA LEU A 896 -9.97 -38.90 -2.68
C LEU A 896 -11.09 -38.79 -1.65
N ARG A 897 -11.69 -37.60 -1.50
CA ARG A 897 -12.89 -37.39 -0.66
C ARG A 897 -14.08 -38.19 -1.18
N ASP A 898 -14.27 -38.20 -2.50
CA ASP A 898 -15.39 -38.89 -3.17
C ASP A 898 -15.23 -40.42 -3.20
N CYS A 899 -14.05 -40.95 -2.90
CA CYS A 899 -13.81 -42.40 -2.82
C CYS A 899 -14.38 -43.07 -1.55
N HIS A 900 -15.00 -42.32 -0.63
CA HIS A 900 -15.64 -42.84 0.60
C HIS A 900 -14.75 -43.75 1.47
N LEU A 901 -13.44 -43.46 1.50
CA LEU A 901 -12.47 -44.17 2.33
C LEU A 901 -12.58 -43.72 3.81
N PRO A 902 -12.17 -44.54 4.78
CA PRO A 902 -12.10 -44.13 6.18
C PRO A 902 -11.23 -42.87 6.33
N SER A 903 -11.76 -41.85 7.02
CA SER A 903 -11.11 -40.54 7.16
C SER A 903 -9.75 -40.61 7.86
N ASP A 904 -9.54 -41.60 8.72
CA ASP A 904 -8.25 -41.83 9.40
C ASP A 904 -7.18 -42.46 8.49
N HIS A 905 -7.54 -42.96 7.32
CA HIS A 905 -6.60 -43.56 6.36
C HIS A 905 -6.10 -42.55 5.32
N VAL A 906 -6.76 -41.40 5.16
CA VAL A 906 -6.50 -40.45 4.07
C VAL A 906 -5.91 -39.14 4.59
N TYR A 907 -4.68 -38.86 4.17
CA TYR A 907 -3.96 -37.64 4.47
C TYR A 907 -3.76 -36.85 3.17
N THR A 908 -4.71 -35.97 2.86
CA THR A 908 -4.55 -34.94 1.83
C THR A 908 -3.87 -33.72 2.45
N VAL A 909 -2.77 -33.27 1.84
CA VAL A 909 -1.95 -32.20 2.39
C VAL A 909 -1.63 -31.19 1.29
N THR A 910 -2.00 -29.93 1.51
CA THR A 910 -1.53 -28.85 0.64
C THR A 910 -0.14 -28.37 1.08
N VAL A 911 0.75 -28.08 0.14
CA VAL A 911 2.04 -27.43 0.38
C VAL A 911 1.89 -25.95 0.08
N GLY A 912 2.23 -25.09 1.05
CA GLY A 912 2.10 -23.64 0.95
C GLY A 912 1.55 -23.00 2.23
N ALA A 913 1.14 -21.72 2.12
CA ALA A 913 0.63 -20.97 3.27
C ALA A 913 -0.60 -21.65 3.90
N SER A 914 -0.67 -21.67 5.23
CA SER A 914 -1.77 -22.25 6.03
C SER A 914 -3.15 -21.66 5.74
N SER A 915 -3.16 -20.45 5.17
CA SER A 915 -4.33 -19.68 4.78
C SER A 915 -4.80 -19.98 3.36
N LYS A 916 -4.10 -20.78 2.56
CA LYS A 916 -4.57 -21.20 1.24
C LYS A 916 -5.90 -21.96 1.39
N GLN A 917 -6.95 -21.49 0.72
CA GLN A 917 -8.21 -22.25 0.61
C GLN A 917 -7.95 -23.53 -0.19
N THR A 918 -8.29 -24.67 0.39
CA THR A 918 -8.00 -26.00 -0.16
C THR A 918 -9.03 -27.01 0.32
N ASP A 919 -9.25 -28.05 -0.49
CA ASP A 919 -9.98 -29.26 -0.11
C ASP A 919 -9.11 -30.25 0.70
N ALA A 920 -7.81 -29.96 0.91
CA ALA A 920 -6.92 -30.76 1.73
C ALA A 920 -7.26 -30.71 3.22
N ASN A 921 -7.04 -31.82 3.92
CA ASN A 921 -7.29 -31.94 5.36
C ASN A 921 -6.18 -31.30 6.21
N TRP A 922 -4.97 -31.18 5.65
CA TRP A 922 -3.78 -30.72 6.35
C TRP A 922 -2.94 -29.78 5.48
N HIS A 923 -2.00 -29.04 6.08
CA HIS A 923 -0.99 -28.29 5.33
C HIS A 923 0.44 -28.55 5.81
N LEU A 924 1.39 -28.29 4.91
CA LEU A 924 2.82 -28.13 5.15
C LEU A 924 3.29 -26.82 4.50
N LEU A 925 4.24 -26.12 5.09
CA LEU A 925 4.60 -24.76 4.64
C LEU A 925 5.48 -24.77 3.38
N GLU A 926 6.47 -25.65 3.35
CA GLU A 926 7.49 -25.66 2.29
C GLU A 926 7.79 -27.08 1.78
N PRO A 927 8.32 -27.23 0.55
CA PRO A 927 8.82 -28.52 0.04
C PRO A 927 9.84 -29.20 0.97
N ALA A 928 10.63 -28.42 1.72
CA ALA A 928 11.57 -28.96 2.70
C ALA A 928 10.85 -29.75 3.82
N ASP A 929 9.66 -29.31 4.23
CA ASP A 929 8.84 -30.00 5.23
C ASP A 929 8.24 -31.30 4.71
N VAL A 930 7.93 -31.36 3.41
CA VAL A 930 7.52 -32.60 2.73
C VAL A 930 8.63 -33.64 2.85
N ILE A 931 9.85 -33.29 2.46
CA ILE A 931 11.01 -34.19 2.53
C ILE A 931 11.35 -34.59 3.96
N SER A 932 11.22 -33.66 4.92
CA SER A 932 11.38 -33.95 6.35
C SER A 932 10.35 -34.97 6.85
N THR A 933 9.09 -34.81 6.44
CA THR A 933 8.00 -35.73 6.80
C THR A 933 8.22 -37.12 6.20
N ILE A 934 8.61 -37.21 4.92
CA ILE A 934 8.92 -38.51 4.29
C ILE A 934 10.16 -39.14 4.95
N GLY A 935 11.18 -38.35 5.27
CA GLY A 935 12.38 -38.83 5.98
C GLY A 935 12.06 -39.48 7.33
N MET A 936 11.06 -38.96 8.06
CA MET A 936 10.55 -39.54 9.30
C MET A 936 9.85 -40.90 9.09
N LEU A 937 9.13 -41.07 7.97
CA LEU A 937 8.51 -42.35 7.63
C LEU A 937 9.58 -43.41 7.30
N ASN A 938 10.65 -43.02 6.60
CA ASN A 938 11.77 -43.89 6.24
C ASN A 938 12.63 -44.33 7.44
N SER A 939 12.85 -43.46 8.43
CA SER A 939 13.63 -43.83 9.63
C SER A 939 12.92 -44.85 10.52
N SER A 940 11.60 -45.00 10.33
CA SER A 940 10.76 -45.90 11.11
C SER A 940 10.69 -47.32 10.55
N SER A 941 11.12 -47.55 9.30
CA SER A 941 11.21 -48.89 8.70
C SER A 941 12.54 -49.61 8.99
N CYS A 942 13.53 -48.92 9.56
CA CYS A 942 14.85 -49.48 9.86
C CYS A 942 14.99 -50.06 11.28
N SER A 943 13.96 -50.03 12.12
CA SER A 943 14.02 -50.44 13.54
C SER A 943 13.26 -51.75 13.84
N GLU A 944 13.22 -52.70 12.89
CA GLU A 944 12.80 -54.09 13.14
C GLU A 944 13.90 -55.15 12.92
N GLU A 945 15.16 -54.74 12.69
CA GLU A 945 16.31 -55.64 12.76
C GLU A 945 17.43 -55.02 13.60
N TYR A 946 17.29 -55.10 14.93
CA TYR A 946 18.39 -55.31 15.89
C TYR A 946 17.85 -55.67 17.28
#